data_AF-A0A7J7EGA9-F1
#
_entry.id   AF-A0A7J7EGA9-F1
#
_cell.length_a   1.000
_cell.length_b   1.000
_cell.length_c   1.000
_cell.angle_alpha   90.00
_cell.angle_beta   90.00
_cell.angle_gamma   90.00
#
_symmetry.space_group_name_H-M   'P 1'
#
loop_
_entity.id
_entity.type
_entity.pdbx_description
1 polymer ?
#
loop_
_entity_poly.entity_id
_entity_poly.type
_entity_poly.pdbx_seq_one_letter_code
_entity_poly.pdbx_strand_id
1 'polypeptide(L)'
;MGALPPEAKGPWVQLQTFLTSWLVREQDWDQQVDEAHMLQQKRIRESPLLQAAKENDLCVLKNLLLDRACDFRQRGALGETALHIAALYDNLEAAMVLMEASPELVKEPVMCEPFVGQTALHIAVMNQNVNLMYNLLLSYDGHGDHLQSLDLVPNHQGLTPFKLAGVEGNTVMFQHLMQKRKHIQWTYGPLTSTLYDLTEIDSWGEEVSFLELVVSSKKREARQILEQTPVRQLVSFKWKKYGRRYFCMLGALYVLYMICFTMCCIHRPLKFRSDNRTNPRDNTILQQKLLQEAYETQQDKIRLIGELVTIVGAVIILLLEIPDIFRVGASRYFGQTVLGGPFHVIIITYASLVLVTMAMRLCNINGEVVPMSIALVLGWCSIMYFARGFQMLGPFTIMIQKMIFGDLMRFCWLMAVVIVGFASAFFVIFQTEDPNNLGHFYDYPMALFSTFELFLTIIDGPANYDVNLPFMFSIVYFAFAIIATLLMLNLFIAMMGDTHWRVAHERDELWRAQVVATTVMLERKLPRFLWPRSGICGCKYGLGDRWFLRVENHHDQNPLRVLRYVEAFKSSDKEDGQENLSEKQPSVVESGTQARACLFLPTPSLSRNTSRSSSSHRGWELLRRNTLGHLNLGLDLGEEDEEENVYHL
;
A
#
# COMPACT_ATOMS: atom_id res chain seq x y z
N MET A 1 35.20 43.67 -25.31
CA MET A 1 35.22 42.21 -25.09
C MET A 1 34.02 41.87 -24.22
N GLY A 2 33.00 41.24 -24.78
CA GLY A 2 31.85 40.74 -24.00
C GLY A 2 32.13 39.31 -23.54
N ALA A 3 31.87 39.01 -22.28
CA ALA A 3 31.91 37.64 -21.78
C ALA A 3 30.66 36.88 -22.26
N LEU A 4 30.83 35.63 -22.72
CA LEU A 4 29.71 34.76 -23.04
C LEU A 4 28.96 34.35 -21.75
N PRO A 5 27.63 34.16 -21.81
CA PRO A 5 26.89 33.52 -20.73
C PRO A 5 27.25 32.02 -20.66
N PRO A 6 27.12 31.38 -19.48
CA PRO A 6 27.44 29.96 -19.32
C PRO A 6 26.45 29.09 -20.09
N GLU A 7 26.97 28.05 -20.77
CA GLU A 7 26.15 27.10 -21.51
C GLU A 7 25.14 26.39 -20.60
N ALA A 8 23.87 26.43 -20.98
CA ALA A 8 22.81 25.72 -20.28
C ALA A 8 22.99 24.20 -20.45
N LYS A 9 23.50 23.55 -19.41
CA LYS A 9 23.63 22.08 -19.36
C LYS A 9 22.28 21.44 -19.67
N GLY A 10 22.25 20.56 -20.68
CA GLY A 10 21.02 19.96 -21.18
C GLY A 10 20.22 19.20 -20.11
N PRO A 11 18.90 19.04 -20.29
CA PRO A 11 18.00 18.51 -19.27
C PRO A 11 18.40 17.11 -18.77
N TRP A 12 19.01 16.28 -19.64
CA TRP A 12 19.56 14.97 -19.27
C TRP A 12 20.68 15.05 -18.22
N VAL A 13 21.57 16.04 -18.31
CA VAL A 13 22.66 16.21 -17.34
C VAL A 13 22.09 16.69 -16.01
N GLN A 14 21.11 17.61 -16.03
CA GLN A 14 20.40 18.03 -14.82
C GLN A 14 19.69 16.86 -14.14
N LEU A 15 18.97 16.04 -14.92
CA LEU A 15 18.22 14.89 -14.42
C LEU A 15 19.16 13.81 -13.87
N GLN A 16 20.30 13.57 -14.52
CA GLN A 16 21.35 12.69 -14.00
C GLN A 16 21.96 13.23 -12.71
N THR A 17 22.32 14.53 -12.63
CA THR A 17 22.84 15.12 -11.38
C THR A 17 21.81 15.11 -10.24
N PHE A 18 20.52 15.28 -10.56
CA PHE A 18 19.44 15.19 -9.60
C PHE A 18 19.32 13.76 -9.07
N LEU A 19 19.25 12.77 -9.96
CA LEU A 19 19.22 11.35 -9.59
C LEU A 19 20.44 10.94 -8.75
N THR A 20 21.66 11.35 -9.12
CA THR A 20 22.85 11.06 -8.31
C THR A 20 22.81 11.75 -6.95
N SER A 21 22.38 13.02 -6.87
CA SER A 21 22.23 13.71 -5.57
C SER A 21 21.13 13.08 -4.70
N TRP A 22 20.09 12.51 -5.32
CA TRP A 22 18.97 11.90 -4.63
C TRP A 22 19.35 10.51 -4.09
N LEU A 23 20.05 9.70 -4.89
CA LEU A 23 20.65 8.42 -4.47
C LEU A 23 21.69 8.59 -3.36
N VAL A 24 22.60 9.56 -3.50
CA VAL A 24 23.59 9.89 -2.46
C VAL A 24 22.86 10.30 -1.18
N ARG A 25 21.87 11.19 -1.27
CA ARG A 25 21.10 11.63 -0.09
C ARG A 25 20.32 10.49 0.58
N GLU A 26 19.84 9.50 -0.16
CA GLU A 26 19.14 8.35 0.43
C GLU A 26 20.12 7.41 1.18
N GLN A 27 21.33 7.20 0.65
CA GLN A 27 22.41 6.52 1.38
C GLN A 27 22.90 7.30 2.62
N ASP A 28 23.01 8.64 2.51
CA ASP A 28 23.39 9.51 3.64
C ASP A 28 22.40 9.38 4.81
N TRP A 29 21.09 9.24 4.54
CA TRP A 29 20.07 9.09 5.59
C TRP A 29 20.18 7.77 6.35
N ASP A 30 20.36 6.64 5.64
CA ASP A 30 20.52 5.34 6.30
C ASP A 30 21.79 5.31 7.16
N GLN A 31 22.90 5.87 6.64
CA GLN A 31 24.13 6.01 7.41
C GLN A 31 23.95 6.92 8.63
N GLN A 32 23.24 8.05 8.50
CA GLN A 32 22.96 8.96 9.61
C GLN A 32 22.11 8.29 10.71
N VAL A 33 21.16 7.41 10.34
CA VAL A 33 20.35 6.64 11.29
C VAL A 33 21.19 5.59 12.02
N ASP A 34 22.07 4.87 11.31
CA ASP A 34 22.98 3.91 11.92
C ASP A 34 24.00 4.58 12.86
N GLU A 35 24.57 5.73 12.46
CA GLU A 35 25.44 6.55 13.33
C GLU A 35 24.69 7.03 14.59
N ALA A 36 23.45 7.48 14.44
CA ALA A 36 22.60 7.89 15.56
C ALA A 36 22.32 6.72 16.53
N HIS A 37 22.03 5.51 16.02
CA HIS A 37 21.87 4.31 16.85
C HIS A 37 23.17 3.86 17.54
N MET A 38 24.32 3.98 16.87
CA MET A 38 25.63 3.67 17.47
C MET A 38 25.98 4.65 18.60
N LEU A 39 25.73 5.95 18.38
CA LEU A 39 25.85 6.97 19.43
C LEU A 39 24.86 6.73 20.58
N GLN A 40 23.65 6.27 20.29
CA GLN A 40 22.66 5.87 21.29
C GLN A 40 23.18 4.75 22.19
N GLN A 41 23.65 3.64 21.60
CA GLN A 41 24.19 2.52 22.37
C GLN A 41 25.45 2.88 23.15
N LYS A 42 26.28 3.78 22.61
CA LYS A 42 27.43 4.33 23.34
C LYS A 42 26.98 5.11 24.58
N ARG A 43 26.05 6.07 24.44
CA ARG A 43 25.58 6.90 25.56
C ARG A 43 24.80 6.12 26.61
N ILE A 44 24.10 5.06 26.22
CA ILE A 44 23.46 4.13 27.15
C ILE A 44 24.52 3.40 28.01
N ARG A 45 25.64 2.97 27.43
CA ARG A 45 26.75 2.34 28.18
C ARG A 45 27.51 3.32 29.08
N GLU A 46 27.59 4.59 28.69
CA GLU A 46 28.28 5.65 29.44
C GLU A 46 27.47 6.17 30.64
N SER A 47 26.12 6.16 30.58
CA SER A 47 25.27 6.51 31.72
C SER A 47 24.92 5.29 32.56
N PRO A 48 25.25 5.28 33.88
CA PRO A 48 24.86 4.18 34.76
C PRO A 48 23.34 4.08 34.93
N LEU A 49 22.61 5.20 34.84
CA LEU A 49 21.14 5.22 34.93
C LEU A 49 20.49 4.58 33.69
N LEU A 50 20.97 4.93 32.49
CA LEU A 50 20.45 4.36 31.24
C LEU A 50 20.84 2.87 31.10
N GLN A 51 22.06 2.50 31.50
CA GLN A 51 22.48 1.10 31.50
C GLN A 51 21.66 0.26 32.49
N ALA A 52 21.43 0.73 33.72
CA ALA A 52 20.61 0.02 34.70
C ALA A 52 19.15 -0.14 34.24
N ALA A 53 18.58 0.88 33.60
CA ALA A 53 17.25 0.81 32.97
C ALA A 53 17.19 -0.19 31.79
N LYS A 54 18.29 -0.39 31.06
CA LYS A 54 18.43 -1.38 29.97
C LYS A 54 18.66 -2.81 30.49
N GLU A 55 19.39 -2.99 31.58
CA GLU A 55 19.73 -4.31 32.14
C GLU A 55 18.71 -4.82 33.17
N ASN A 56 17.72 -3.98 33.52
CA ASN A 56 16.74 -4.22 34.60
C ASN A 56 17.42 -4.37 35.98
N ASP A 57 18.52 -3.65 36.23
CA ASP A 57 19.23 -3.69 37.50
C ASP A 57 18.53 -2.78 38.54
N LEU A 58 17.62 -3.39 39.30
CA LEU A 58 16.85 -2.75 40.35
C LEU A 58 17.70 -2.30 41.54
N CYS A 59 18.88 -2.91 41.76
CA CYS A 59 19.76 -2.55 42.88
C CYS A 59 20.51 -1.25 42.55
N VAL A 60 21.09 -1.17 41.34
CA VAL A 60 21.74 0.05 40.85
C VAL A 60 20.71 1.16 40.69
N LEU A 61 19.53 0.88 40.11
CA LEU A 61 18.44 1.87 40.03
C LEU A 61 18.07 2.43 41.41
N LYS A 62 17.74 1.58 42.39
CA LYS A 62 17.35 2.06 43.73
C LYS A 62 18.45 2.84 44.45
N ASN A 63 19.72 2.46 44.27
CA ASN A 63 20.84 3.23 44.82
C ASN A 63 20.96 4.61 44.14
N LEU A 64 20.80 4.68 42.81
CA LEU A 64 20.78 5.94 42.05
C LEU A 64 19.55 6.81 42.37
N LEU A 65 18.42 6.22 42.73
CA LEU A 65 17.23 6.96 43.19
C LEU A 65 17.41 7.61 44.57
N LEU A 66 18.22 7.00 45.45
CA LEU A 66 18.51 7.52 46.79
C LEU A 66 19.55 8.65 46.77
N ASP A 67 20.37 8.73 45.72
CA ASP A 67 21.36 9.79 45.55
C ASP A 67 20.71 11.08 45.01
N ARG A 68 20.74 12.15 45.81
CA ARG A 68 20.20 13.47 45.43
C ARG A 68 20.95 14.13 44.26
N ALA A 69 22.10 13.61 43.86
CA ALA A 69 22.85 14.11 42.71
C ALA A 69 22.40 13.52 41.36
N CYS A 70 21.50 12.51 41.35
CA CYS A 70 21.07 11.85 40.12
C CYS A 70 19.98 12.66 39.38
N ASP A 71 20.28 13.13 38.16
CA ASP A 71 19.29 13.78 37.30
C ASP A 71 18.47 12.74 36.52
N PHE A 72 17.25 12.47 36.99
CA PHE A 72 16.32 11.53 36.32
C PHE A 72 15.85 12.02 34.93
N ARG A 73 16.02 13.31 34.61
CA ARG A 73 15.74 13.88 33.28
C ARG A 73 16.96 13.83 32.36
N GLN A 74 18.05 13.16 32.76
CA GLN A 74 19.19 12.86 31.91
C GLN A 74 18.73 12.24 30.59
N ARG A 75 19.28 12.75 29.48
CA ARG A 75 18.91 12.32 28.13
C ARG A 75 19.96 11.43 27.49
N GLY A 76 19.50 10.41 26.76
CA GLY A 76 20.28 9.60 25.83
C GLY A 76 20.61 10.35 24.54
N ALA A 77 21.18 9.67 23.54
CA ALA A 77 21.74 10.36 22.37
C ALA A 77 20.65 10.95 21.46
N LEU A 78 19.44 10.38 21.52
CA LEU A 78 18.28 10.79 20.73
C LEU A 78 17.32 11.67 21.56
N GLY A 79 17.71 12.10 22.76
CA GLY A 79 16.85 12.85 23.67
C GLY A 79 15.89 11.98 24.50
N GLU A 80 16.09 10.67 24.51
CA GLU A 80 15.30 9.70 25.28
C GLU A 80 15.63 9.70 26.78
N THR A 81 14.74 9.19 27.62
CA THR A 81 14.92 9.12 29.09
C THR A 81 15.16 7.67 29.54
N ALA A 82 15.53 7.47 30.81
CA ALA A 82 15.62 6.14 31.39
C ALA A 82 14.32 5.32 31.24
N LEU A 83 13.15 5.97 31.34
CA LEU A 83 11.85 5.31 31.14
C LEU A 83 11.63 4.88 29.68
N HIS A 84 12.04 5.69 28.70
CA HIS A 84 12.01 5.30 27.28
C HIS A 84 12.89 4.07 27.01
N ILE A 85 14.07 4.00 27.64
CA ILE A 85 14.96 2.84 27.56
C ILE A 85 14.31 1.61 28.21
N ALA A 86 13.75 1.74 29.43
CA ALA A 86 13.06 0.63 30.09
C ALA A 86 11.86 0.13 29.27
N ALA A 87 11.07 1.02 28.66
CA ALA A 87 9.98 0.66 27.75
C ALA A 87 10.48 -0.03 26.47
N LEU A 88 11.59 0.44 25.88
CA LEU A 88 12.19 -0.14 24.67
C LEU A 88 12.66 -1.58 24.89
N TYR A 89 13.23 -1.89 26.05
CA TYR A 89 13.71 -3.23 26.40
C TYR A 89 12.67 -4.11 27.13
N ASP A 90 11.42 -3.63 27.30
CA ASP A 90 10.34 -4.32 28.03
C ASP A 90 10.69 -4.66 29.51
N ASN A 91 11.50 -3.81 30.13
CA ASN A 91 11.95 -3.97 31.52
C ASN A 91 10.92 -3.39 32.49
N LEU A 92 9.87 -4.17 32.77
CA LEU A 92 8.72 -3.81 33.61
C LEU A 92 9.13 -3.31 35.00
N GLU A 93 10.00 -4.03 35.70
CA GLU A 93 10.37 -3.70 37.08
C GLU A 93 11.20 -2.40 37.17
N ALA A 94 12.12 -2.19 36.22
CA ALA A 94 12.84 -0.92 36.10
C ALA A 94 11.88 0.25 35.78
N ALA A 95 10.91 0.04 34.88
CA ALA A 95 9.91 1.06 34.56
C ALA A 95 9.03 1.42 35.77
N MET A 96 8.62 0.44 36.60
CA MET A 96 7.91 0.69 37.86
C MET A 96 8.74 1.59 38.79
N VAL A 97 9.98 1.20 39.06
CA VAL A 97 10.90 1.91 39.97
C VAL A 97 11.17 3.35 39.48
N LEU A 98 11.29 3.55 38.16
CA LEU A 98 11.45 4.88 37.56
C LEU A 98 10.19 5.75 37.69
N MET A 99 8.99 5.19 37.51
CA MET A 99 7.72 5.93 37.64
C MET A 99 7.37 6.24 39.10
N GLU A 100 7.67 5.34 40.04
CA GLU A 100 7.52 5.58 41.49
C GLU A 100 8.39 6.76 41.96
N ALA A 101 9.60 6.90 41.39
CA ALA A 101 10.51 7.99 41.73
C ALA A 101 10.21 9.31 40.99
N SER A 102 9.79 9.24 39.72
CA SER A 102 9.57 10.42 38.88
C SER A 102 8.41 10.20 37.90
N PRO A 103 7.15 10.40 38.32
CA PRO A 103 5.98 10.18 37.47
C PRO A 103 5.90 11.13 36.27
N GLU A 104 6.59 12.28 36.31
CA GLU A 104 6.66 13.23 35.19
C GLU A 104 7.29 12.62 33.92
N LEU A 105 8.21 11.64 34.08
CA LEU A 105 8.91 10.99 32.96
C LEU A 105 7.98 10.29 31.96
N VAL A 106 6.76 9.95 32.36
CA VAL A 106 5.77 9.26 31.52
C VAL A 106 5.31 10.13 30.34
N LYS A 107 5.26 11.46 30.54
CA LYS A 107 4.79 12.44 29.55
C LYS A 107 5.92 13.10 28.76
N GLU A 108 7.16 12.85 29.15
CA GLU A 108 8.33 13.33 28.41
C GLU A 108 8.36 12.72 27.01
N PRO A 109 8.53 13.52 25.95
CA PRO A 109 8.86 13.01 24.63
C PRO A 109 10.37 12.80 24.46
N VAL A 110 10.72 11.96 23.48
CA VAL A 110 12.04 11.92 22.84
C VAL A 110 12.24 13.20 22.01
N MET A 111 13.43 13.80 22.07
CA MET A 111 13.65 15.17 21.59
C MET A 111 14.38 15.30 20.25
N CYS A 112 15.08 14.26 19.78
CA CYS A 112 15.89 14.30 18.57
C CYS A 112 15.39 13.31 17.51
N GLU A 113 15.77 13.57 16.25
CA GLU A 113 15.48 12.69 15.12
C GLU A 113 16.19 11.33 15.28
N PRO A 114 15.59 10.21 14.81
CA PRO A 114 14.35 10.12 14.05
C PRO A 114 13.06 10.00 14.89
N PHE A 115 13.14 9.98 16.23
CA PHE A 115 12.02 9.61 17.11
C PHE A 115 11.31 10.81 17.81
N VAL A 116 11.46 12.03 17.28
CA VAL A 116 10.92 13.26 17.89
C VAL A 116 9.45 13.14 18.28
N GLY A 117 9.13 13.53 19.52
CA GLY A 117 7.77 13.56 20.05
C GLY A 117 7.21 12.20 20.48
N GLN A 118 7.94 11.09 20.30
CA GLN A 118 7.49 9.80 20.84
C GLN A 118 7.60 9.80 22.36
N THR A 119 6.56 9.34 23.06
CA THR A 119 6.58 9.08 24.51
C THR A 119 6.88 7.61 24.79
N ALA A 120 7.15 7.25 26.05
CA ALA A 120 7.33 5.85 26.48
C ALA A 120 6.15 4.95 26.06
N LEU A 121 4.93 5.49 26.00
CA LEU A 121 3.73 4.78 25.55
C LEU A 121 3.75 4.47 24.04
N HIS A 122 4.30 5.35 23.21
CA HIS A 122 4.49 5.10 21.78
C HIS A 122 5.53 4.00 21.53
N ILE A 123 6.64 4.02 22.29
CA ILE A 123 7.68 2.97 22.22
C ILE A 123 7.13 1.61 22.67
N ALA A 124 6.32 1.58 23.74
CA ALA A 124 5.63 0.36 24.16
C ALA A 124 4.65 -0.20 23.09
N VAL A 125 4.08 0.64 22.22
CA VAL A 125 3.25 0.21 21.08
C VAL A 125 4.07 -0.34 19.91
N MET A 126 5.28 0.18 19.68
CA MET A 126 6.18 -0.34 18.65
C MET A 126 6.72 -1.73 19.02
N ASN A 127 6.88 -2.00 20.32
CA ASN A 127 7.22 -3.32 20.81
C ASN A 127 6.07 -4.31 20.57
N GLN A 128 6.32 -5.37 19.80
CA GLN A 128 5.34 -6.41 19.51
C GLN A 128 5.06 -7.36 20.69
N ASN A 129 5.73 -7.15 21.82
CA ASN A 129 5.68 -8.05 22.96
C ASN A 129 5.04 -7.36 24.18
N VAL A 130 4.17 -8.14 24.84
CA VAL A 130 3.66 -7.93 26.21
C VAL A 130 2.83 -6.67 26.46
N ASN A 131 1.50 -6.86 26.46
CA ASN A 131 0.47 -5.90 26.91
C ASN A 131 0.69 -5.28 28.31
N LEU A 132 1.61 -5.83 29.12
CA LEU A 132 1.87 -5.40 30.50
C LEU A 132 2.52 -4.03 30.56
N MET A 133 3.55 -3.72 29.76
CA MET A 133 4.25 -2.43 29.83
C MET A 133 3.29 -1.28 29.52
N TYR A 134 2.48 -1.44 28.48
CA TYR A 134 1.45 -0.45 28.13
C TYR A 134 0.35 -0.32 29.20
N ASN A 135 -0.09 -1.43 29.80
CA ASN A 135 -1.07 -1.38 30.90
C ASN A 135 -0.49 -0.72 32.15
N LEU A 136 0.79 -0.95 32.44
CA LEU A 136 1.53 -0.37 33.55
C LEU A 136 1.61 1.15 33.40
N LEU A 137 2.12 1.63 32.26
CA LEU A 137 2.21 3.06 31.95
C LEU A 137 0.86 3.78 32.11
N LEU A 138 -0.25 3.14 31.69
CA LEU A 138 -1.59 3.70 31.87
C LEU A 138 -2.14 3.63 33.29
N SER A 139 -1.80 2.61 34.10
CA SER A 139 -2.25 2.57 35.50
C SER A 139 -1.65 3.70 36.33
N TYR A 140 -0.45 4.19 35.98
CA TYR A 140 0.18 5.35 36.62
C TYR A 140 -0.40 6.69 36.15
N ASP A 141 -0.88 6.82 34.90
CA ASP A 141 -1.58 8.04 34.43
C ASP A 141 -2.86 8.33 35.23
N GLY A 142 -3.58 7.28 35.65
CA GLY A 142 -4.82 7.38 36.43
C GLY A 142 -4.67 7.87 37.88
N HIS A 143 -3.46 8.15 38.36
CA HIS A 143 -3.20 8.68 39.71
C HIS A 143 -2.96 10.21 39.72
N GLY A 144 -2.92 10.86 38.55
CA GLY A 144 -2.71 12.31 38.42
C GLY A 144 -3.99 13.07 38.08
N ASP A 145 -4.22 14.19 38.75
CA ASP A 145 -5.42 15.06 38.64
C ASP A 145 -5.43 15.93 37.36
N HIS A 146 -4.98 15.37 36.22
CA HIS A 146 -4.60 16.12 35.02
C HIS A 146 -5.60 15.98 33.85
N LEU A 147 -5.77 17.08 33.11
CA LEU A 147 -6.85 17.32 32.15
C LEU A 147 -6.84 16.44 30.87
N GLN A 148 -5.76 15.71 30.59
CA GLN A 148 -5.61 14.87 29.39
C GLN A 148 -4.87 13.58 29.73
N SER A 149 -5.45 12.44 29.33
CA SER A 149 -4.85 11.12 29.49
C SER A 149 -3.75 10.87 28.44
N LEU A 150 -2.74 10.11 28.86
CA LEU A 150 -1.57 9.71 28.06
C LEU A 150 -1.93 9.06 26.71
N ASP A 151 -3.06 8.35 26.65
CA ASP A 151 -3.58 7.70 25.43
C ASP A 151 -3.94 8.67 24.30
N LEU A 152 -4.15 9.95 24.62
CA LEU A 152 -4.53 10.99 23.66
C LEU A 152 -3.37 11.92 23.28
N VAL A 153 -2.19 11.75 23.90
CA VAL A 153 -1.01 12.57 23.60
C VAL A 153 -0.47 12.18 22.22
N PRO A 154 -0.42 13.09 21.23
CA PRO A 154 0.13 12.81 19.92
C PRO A 154 1.67 12.93 19.91
N ASN A 155 2.32 12.18 19.02
CA ASN A 155 3.72 12.41 18.67
C ASN A 155 3.90 13.65 17.77
N HIS A 156 5.13 13.96 17.36
CA HIS A 156 5.43 15.11 16.47
C HIS A 156 4.75 15.00 15.08
N GLN A 157 4.33 13.80 14.67
CA GLN A 157 3.60 13.54 13.43
C GLN A 157 2.06 13.62 13.61
N GLY A 158 1.57 13.99 14.79
CA GLY A 158 0.13 14.04 15.10
C GLY A 158 -0.53 12.68 15.37
N LEU A 159 0.26 11.62 15.55
CA LEU A 159 -0.24 10.26 15.79
C LEU A 159 -0.35 9.99 17.29
N THR A 160 -1.52 9.56 17.75
CA THR A 160 -1.69 8.94 19.08
C THR A 160 -1.07 7.53 19.09
N PRO A 161 -0.81 6.92 20.27
CA PRO A 161 -0.38 5.52 20.37
C PRO A 161 -1.33 4.56 19.65
N PHE A 162 -2.64 4.84 19.68
CA PHE A 162 -3.66 4.06 18.96
C PHE A 162 -3.53 4.19 17.43
N LYS A 163 -3.32 5.40 16.90
CA LYS A 163 -3.07 5.60 15.47
C LYS A 163 -1.75 4.98 15.03
N LEU A 164 -0.70 5.09 15.86
CA LEU A 164 0.61 4.48 15.60
C LEU A 164 0.51 2.96 15.45
N ALA A 165 -0.22 2.27 16.35
CA ALA A 165 -0.44 0.82 16.26
C ALA A 165 -1.02 0.39 14.90
N GLY A 166 -1.92 1.19 14.33
CA GLY A 166 -2.50 0.96 13.00
C GLY A 166 -1.55 1.24 11.84
N VAL A 167 -0.76 2.33 11.92
CA VAL A 167 0.23 2.71 10.88
C VAL A 167 1.36 1.69 10.80
N GLU A 168 1.82 1.21 11.96
CA GLU A 168 2.85 0.20 12.11
C GLU A 168 2.36 -1.18 11.67
N GLY A 169 1.09 -1.51 11.93
CA GLY A 169 0.52 -2.82 11.66
C GLY A 169 0.61 -3.80 12.83
N ASN A 170 0.87 -3.32 14.05
CA ASN A 170 0.91 -4.16 15.25
C ASN A 170 -0.52 -4.62 15.62
N THR A 171 -0.96 -5.72 14.99
CA THR A 171 -2.31 -6.27 15.13
C THR A 171 -2.63 -6.71 16.56
N VAL A 172 -1.66 -7.30 17.28
CA VAL A 172 -1.81 -7.74 18.67
C VAL A 172 -2.08 -6.54 19.58
N MET A 173 -1.25 -5.50 19.46
CA MET A 173 -1.41 -4.30 20.25
C MET A 173 -2.71 -3.56 19.90
N PHE A 174 -3.03 -3.43 18.61
CA PHE A 174 -4.29 -2.84 18.16
C PHE A 174 -5.52 -3.58 18.72
N GLN A 175 -5.49 -4.92 18.76
CA GLN A 175 -6.55 -5.72 19.39
C GLN A 175 -6.65 -5.47 20.90
N HIS A 176 -5.51 -5.35 21.61
CA HIS A 176 -5.48 -5.05 23.05
C HIS A 176 -6.07 -3.67 23.35
N LEU A 177 -5.68 -2.64 22.60
CA LEU A 177 -6.28 -1.30 22.68
C LEU A 177 -7.80 -1.34 22.44
N MET A 178 -8.24 -2.16 21.48
CA MET A 178 -9.65 -2.34 21.17
C MET A 178 -10.43 -3.05 22.28
N GLN A 179 -9.79 -3.84 23.16
CA GLN A 179 -10.47 -4.41 24.33
C GLN A 179 -10.87 -3.32 25.33
N LYS A 180 -10.04 -2.29 25.53
CA LYS A 180 -10.37 -1.13 26.38
C LYS A 180 -11.42 -0.21 25.75
N ARG A 181 -11.49 -0.16 24.42
CA ARG A 181 -12.37 0.72 23.63
C ARG A 181 -13.67 0.04 23.15
N LYS A 182 -14.06 -1.08 23.77
CA LYS A 182 -15.33 -1.77 23.51
C LYS A 182 -16.12 -2.00 24.80
N HIS A 183 -17.43 -2.04 24.69
CA HIS A 183 -18.35 -2.40 25.76
C HIS A 183 -19.29 -3.53 25.30
N ILE A 184 -19.41 -4.61 26.07
CA ILE A 184 -20.32 -5.71 25.75
C ILE A 184 -21.70 -5.35 26.31
N GLN A 185 -22.69 -5.18 25.43
CA GLN A 185 -24.05 -4.79 25.85
C GLN A 185 -24.81 -5.98 26.45
N TRP A 186 -24.69 -7.14 25.82
CA TRP A 186 -25.33 -8.38 26.24
C TRP A 186 -24.71 -9.58 25.51
N THR A 187 -24.86 -10.76 26.12
CA THR A 187 -24.47 -12.06 25.56
C THR A 187 -25.63 -13.02 25.69
N TYR A 188 -26.08 -13.60 24.58
CA TYR A 188 -27.20 -14.54 24.52
C TYR A 188 -26.75 -15.83 23.84
N GLY A 189 -26.32 -16.81 24.64
CA GLY A 189 -25.74 -18.06 24.15
C GLY A 189 -24.50 -17.79 23.27
N PRO A 190 -24.49 -18.18 21.98
CA PRO A 190 -23.39 -17.88 21.07
C PRO A 190 -23.38 -16.43 20.57
N LEU A 191 -24.48 -15.68 20.67
CA LEU A 191 -24.57 -14.30 20.19
C LEU A 191 -24.03 -13.32 21.23
N THR A 192 -23.18 -12.39 20.79
CA THR A 192 -22.65 -11.31 21.64
C THR A 192 -22.81 -9.96 20.94
N SER A 193 -23.51 -9.01 21.56
CA SER A 193 -23.58 -7.62 21.06
C SER A 193 -22.50 -6.78 21.70
N THR A 194 -21.63 -6.23 20.87
CA THR A 194 -20.47 -5.42 21.28
C THR A 194 -20.59 -4.02 20.70
N LEU A 195 -20.32 -3.02 21.51
CA LEU A 195 -20.37 -1.60 21.17
C LEU A 195 -18.94 -1.05 21.16
N TYR A 196 -18.42 -0.71 19.99
CA TYR A 196 -17.08 -0.15 19.80
C TYR A 196 -17.13 1.37 19.75
N ASP A 197 -16.16 2.03 20.39
CA ASP A 197 -15.93 3.47 20.27
C ASP A 197 -15.28 3.79 18.91
N LEU A 198 -15.87 4.69 18.13
CA LEU A 198 -15.36 5.10 16.82
C LEU A 198 -14.50 6.36 16.84
N THR A 199 -14.31 7.00 18.01
CA THR A 199 -13.83 8.39 18.11
C THR A 199 -12.50 8.65 17.38
N GLU A 200 -11.53 7.74 17.43
CA GLU A 200 -10.25 7.84 16.70
C GLU A 200 -10.19 7.01 15.39
N ILE A 201 -11.23 6.23 15.08
CA ILE A 201 -11.26 5.32 13.91
C ILE A 201 -11.97 6.01 12.73
N ASP A 202 -13.03 6.76 13.02
CA ASP A 202 -13.87 7.43 12.03
C ASP A 202 -13.20 8.68 11.46
N SER A 203 -13.36 8.88 10.15
CA SER A 203 -12.79 9.97 9.35
C SER A 203 -13.45 11.34 9.58
N TRP A 204 -14.40 11.43 10.51
CA TRP A 204 -15.22 12.63 10.70
C TRP A 204 -14.60 13.64 11.67
N GLY A 205 -14.04 14.71 11.12
CA GLY A 205 -13.61 15.90 11.86
C GLY A 205 -12.10 16.04 12.04
N GLU A 206 -11.33 14.99 11.77
CA GLU A 206 -9.86 15.05 11.75
C GLU A 206 -9.33 15.43 10.37
N GLU A 207 -8.24 16.19 10.31
CA GLU A 207 -7.61 16.56 9.02
C GLU A 207 -6.97 15.36 8.31
N VAL A 208 -6.49 14.39 9.11
CA VAL A 208 -5.82 13.16 8.70
C VAL A 208 -6.46 11.99 9.45
N SER A 209 -7.27 11.19 8.73
CA SER A 209 -8.04 10.11 9.36
C SER A 209 -7.20 8.85 9.61
N PHE A 210 -7.56 8.08 10.64
CA PHE A 210 -6.95 6.78 10.92
C PHE A 210 -7.01 5.82 9.71
N LEU A 211 -8.14 5.74 9.02
CA LEU A 211 -8.28 4.89 7.83
C LEU A 211 -7.35 5.31 6.69
N GLU A 212 -7.16 6.62 6.49
CA GLU A 212 -6.19 7.15 5.52
C GLU A 212 -4.75 6.83 5.92
N LEU A 213 -4.41 6.96 7.21
CA LEU A 213 -3.08 6.62 7.74
C LEU A 213 -2.73 5.15 7.54
N VAL A 214 -3.66 4.24 7.83
CA VAL A 214 -3.47 2.78 7.65
C VAL A 214 -3.30 2.43 6.17
N VAL A 215 -4.18 2.95 5.29
CA VAL A 215 -4.13 2.63 3.86
C VAL A 215 -2.95 3.29 3.14
N SER A 216 -2.48 4.43 3.64
CA SER A 216 -1.30 5.14 3.13
C SER A 216 -0.01 4.77 3.87
N SER A 217 0.01 3.73 4.70
CA SER A 217 1.24 3.15 5.24
C SER A 217 1.97 2.36 4.16
N LYS A 218 3.31 2.42 4.16
CA LYS A 218 4.16 1.56 3.30
C LYS A 218 4.18 0.11 3.80
N LYS A 219 3.88 -0.13 5.09
CA LYS A 219 4.03 -1.44 5.73
C LYS A 219 2.92 -2.40 5.28
N ARG A 220 3.31 -3.64 4.95
CA ARG A 220 2.34 -4.70 4.60
C ARG A 220 1.41 -5.03 5.77
N GLU A 221 1.96 -5.10 6.97
CA GLU A 221 1.26 -5.50 8.20
C GLU A 221 0.10 -4.54 8.52
N ALA A 222 0.24 -3.25 8.22
CA ALA A 222 -0.83 -2.26 8.36
C ALA A 222 -2.12 -2.65 7.61
N ARG A 223 -2.03 -3.37 6.48
CA ARG A 223 -3.23 -3.85 5.76
C ARG A 223 -4.07 -4.85 6.56
N GLN A 224 -3.45 -5.62 7.46
CA GLN A 224 -4.16 -6.57 8.34
C GLN A 224 -5.00 -5.87 9.41
N ILE A 225 -4.72 -4.60 9.71
CA ILE A 225 -5.55 -3.77 10.62
C ILE A 225 -6.94 -3.52 10.03
N LEU A 226 -7.07 -3.51 8.69
CA LEU A 226 -8.35 -3.34 7.98
C LEU A 226 -9.27 -4.58 8.12
N GLU A 227 -8.72 -5.74 8.47
CA GLU A 227 -9.50 -6.96 8.69
C GLU A 227 -10.06 -7.07 10.12
N GLN A 228 -9.54 -6.26 11.05
CA GLN A 228 -9.95 -6.27 12.45
C GLN A 228 -11.43 -5.88 12.58
N THR A 229 -12.16 -6.62 13.41
CA THR A 229 -13.64 -6.62 13.45
C THR A 229 -14.31 -5.23 13.37
N PRO A 230 -13.98 -4.23 14.22
CA PRO A 230 -14.65 -2.92 14.14
C PRO A 230 -14.33 -2.16 12.85
N VAL A 231 -13.07 -2.18 12.40
CA VAL A 231 -12.61 -1.51 11.17
C VAL A 231 -13.28 -2.13 9.95
N ARG A 232 -13.23 -3.47 9.85
CA ARG A 232 -13.86 -4.25 8.78
C ARG A 232 -15.36 -3.99 8.69
N GLN A 233 -16.06 -4.00 9.83
CA GLN A 233 -17.50 -3.76 9.86
C GLN A 233 -17.83 -2.31 9.47
N LEU A 234 -17.12 -1.31 10.01
CA LEU A 234 -17.29 0.11 9.68
C LEU A 234 -17.14 0.38 8.17
N VAL A 235 -16.04 -0.10 7.58
CA VAL A 235 -15.77 0.04 6.15
C VAL A 235 -16.87 -0.66 5.33
N SER A 236 -17.23 -1.89 5.69
CA SER A 236 -18.26 -2.64 4.96
C SER A 236 -19.63 -1.95 5.00
N PHE A 237 -19.96 -1.30 6.13
CA PHE A 237 -21.16 -0.48 6.27
C PHE A 237 -21.10 0.76 5.37
N LYS A 238 -20.03 1.57 5.47
CA LYS A 238 -19.81 2.77 4.64
C LYS A 238 -19.91 2.44 3.15
N TRP A 239 -19.22 1.38 2.71
CA TRP A 239 -19.19 0.96 1.31
C TRP A 239 -20.55 0.43 0.82
N LYS A 240 -21.21 -0.46 1.55
CA LYS A 240 -22.50 -1.04 1.13
C LYS A 240 -23.64 -0.01 1.15
N LYS A 241 -23.64 0.93 2.10
CA LYS A 241 -24.72 1.90 2.28
C LYS A 241 -24.60 3.09 1.33
N TYR A 242 -23.40 3.68 1.22
CA TYR A 242 -23.16 4.92 0.49
C TYR A 242 -22.12 4.74 -0.63
N GLY A 243 -20.92 4.27 -0.28
CA GLY A 243 -19.75 4.27 -1.17
C GLY A 243 -20.00 3.63 -2.54
N ARG A 244 -20.48 2.39 -2.57
CA ARG A 244 -20.75 1.67 -3.83
C ARG A 244 -21.76 2.39 -4.73
N ARG A 245 -22.79 3.03 -4.15
CA ARG A 245 -23.82 3.74 -4.92
C ARG A 245 -23.24 5.01 -5.55
N TYR A 246 -22.59 5.85 -4.76
CA TYR A 246 -21.96 7.08 -5.26
C TYR A 246 -20.83 6.78 -6.25
N PHE A 247 -20.03 5.74 -6.00
CA PHE A 247 -18.96 5.32 -6.91
C PHE A 247 -19.48 4.83 -8.26
N CYS A 248 -20.53 4.00 -8.28
CA CYS A 248 -21.17 3.59 -9.54
C CYS A 248 -21.80 4.77 -10.29
N MET A 249 -22.45 5.72 -9.60
CA MET A 249 -23.00 6.93 -10.22
C MET A 249 -21.90 7.82 -10.81
N LEU A 250 -20.78 8.00 -10.09
CA LEU A 250 -19.62 8.76 -10.57
C LEU A 250 -18.97 8.08 -11.79
N GLY A 251 -18.83 6.75 -11.78
CA GLY A 251 -18.35 5.98 -12.92
C GLY A 251 -19.26 6.10 -14.14
N ALA A 252 -20.58 6.02 -13.97
CA ALA A 252 -21.54 6.22 -15.04
C ALA A 252 -21.50 7.65 -15.62
N LEU A 253 -21.37 8.67 -14.76
CA LEU A 253 -21.16 10.06 -15.17
C LEU A 253 -19.87 10.22 -15.99
N TYR A 254 -18.78 9.59 -15.55
CA TYR A 254 -17.48 9.65 -16.24
C TYR A 254 -17.51 8.94 -17.60
N VAL A 255 -18.19 7.79 -17.70
CA VAL A 255 -18.40 7.10 -18.99
C VAL A 255 -19.22 7.98 -19.95
N LEU A 256 -20.28 8.64 -19.46
CA LEU A 256 -21.08 9.56 -20.29
C LEU A 256 -20.26 10.78 -20.74
N TYR A 257 -19.42 11.33 -19.86
CA TYR A 257 -18.46 12.38 -20.19
C TYR A 257 -17.45 11.93 -21.26
N MET A 258 -16.91 10.72 -21.17
CA MET A 258 -16.01 10.16 -22.19
C MET A 258 -16.71 9.89 -23.52
N ILE A 259 -17.97 9.46 -23.52
CA ILE A 259 -18.79 9.35 -24.74
C ILE A 259 -19.04 10.74 -25.37
N CYS A 260 -19.26 11.78 -24.55
CA CYS A 260 -19.37 13.15 -25.06
C CYS A 260 -18.05 13.61 -25.72
N PHE A 261 -16.91 13.33 -25.07
CA PHE A 261 -15.58 13.64 -25.60
C PHE A 261 -15.28 12.90 -26.92
N THR A 262 -15.53 11.59 -27.01
CA THR A 262 -15.33 10.84 -28.26
C THR A 262 -16.22 11.36 -29.39
N MET A 263 -17.49 11.65 -29.11
CA MET A 263 -18.40 12.19 -30.12
C MET A 263 -17.93 13.55 -30.66
N CYS A 264 -17.34 14.41 -29.82
CA CYS A 264 -16.73 15.67 -30.27
C CYS A 264 -15.48 15.43 -31.13
N CYS A 265 -14.63 14.46 -30.76
CA CYS A 265 -13.42 14.11 -31.52
C CYS A 265 -13.75 13.46 -32.87
N ILE A 266 -14.79 12.63 -32.95
CA ILE A 266 -15.25 11.99 -34.20
C ILE A 266 -15.80 13.05 -35.17
N HIS A 267 -16.58 14.01 -34.69
CA HIS A 267 -17.18 15.09 -35.50
C HIS A 267 -16.28 16.33 -35.62
N ARG A 268 -14.96 16.14 -35.54
CA ARG A 268 -13.94 17.18 -35.65
C ARG A 268 -14.11 17.98 -36.96
N PRO A 269 -13.96 19.32 -36.93
CA PRO A 269 -14.18 20.15 -38.12
C PRO A 269 -13.03 19.98 -39.14
N LEU A 270 -13.31 19.20 -40.18
CA LEU A 270 -12.39 18.89 -41.30
C LEU A 270 -12.92 19.45 -42.63
N LYS A 271 -12.01 19.79 -43.53
CA LYS A 271 -12.27 20.16 -44.93
C LYS A 271 -11.33 19.42 -45.87
N PHE A 272 -11.67 19.33 -47.15
CA PHE A 272 -10.73 18.81 -48.15
C PHE A 272 -9.51 19.73 -48.26
N ARG A 273 -8.32 19.13 -48.39
CA ARG A 273 -7.07 19.85 -48.60
C ARG A 273 -7.12 20.62 -49.93
N SER A 274 -6.72 21.89 -49.91
CA SER A 274 -6.62 22.76 -51.09
C SER A 274 -5.35 22.53 -51.91
N ASP A 275 -4.28 22.09 -51.24
CA ASP A 275 -2.93 22.11 -51.80
C ASP A 275 -2.65 20.84 -52.62
N ASN A 276 -1.98 21.01 -53.76
CA ASN A 276 -1.55 19.90 -54.61
C ASN A 276 -0.59 18.96 -53.86
N ARG A 277 -0.72 17.65 -54.09
CA ARG A 277 0.20 16.64 -53.52
C ARG A 277 1.61 16.83 -54.09
N THR A 278 2.57 17.12 -53.22
CA THR A 278 3.99 17.30 -53.58
C THR A 278 4.83 16.04 -53.43
N ASN A 279 4.40 15.08 -52.60
CA ASN A 279 5.08 13.81 -52.36
C ASN A 279 4.10 12.65 -52.62
N PRO A 280 4.45 11.62 -53.41
CA PRO A 280 3.58 10.47 -53.67
C PRO A 280 3.25 9.63 -52.42
N ARG A 281 4.05 9.72 -51.34
CA ARG A 281 3.76 9.09 -50.04
C ARG A 281 2.89 9.95 -49.11
N ASP A 282 2.54 11.18 -49.50
CA ASP A 282 1.64 12.05 -48.72
C ASP A 282 0.17 11.69 -48.96
N ASN A 283 -0.34 10.84 -48.06
CA ASN A 283 -1.71 10.33 -48.10
C ASN A 283 -2.74 11.26 -47.45
N THR A 284 -2.40 12.51 -47.11
CA THR A 284 -3.33 13.41 -46.40
C THR A 284 -4.39 14.02 -47.34
N ILE A 285 -5.65 13.59 -47.17
CA ILE A 285 -6.81 14.02 -47.98
C ILE A 285 -7.59 15.15 -47.31
N LEU A 286 -7.71 15.09 -45.98
CA LEU A 286 -8.47 16.04 -45.17
C LEU A 286 -7.53 16.89 -44.32
N GLN A 287 -7.85 18.18 -44.24
CA GLN A 287 -7.17 19.19 -43.44
C GLN A 287 -8.14 19.76 -42.40
N GLN A 288 -7.60 20.28 -41.30
CA GLN A 288 -8.37 20.97 -40.27
C GLN A 288 -9.02 22.25 -40.82
N LYS A 289 -10.28 22.52 -40.47
CA LYS A 289 -10.92 23.83 -40.71
C LYS A 289 -10.37 24.88 -39.75
N LEU A 290 -10.32 26.14 -40.19
CA LEU A 290 -10.01 27.25 -39.29
C LEU A 290 -11.20 27.51 -38.35
N LEU A 291 -10.95 28.12 -37.18
CA LEU A 291 -11.96 28.36 -36.15
C LEU A 291 -13.19 29.12 -36.68
N GLN A 292 -12.99 30.08 -37.60
CA GLN A 292 -14.08 30.84 -38.22
C GLN A 292 -15.02 29.95 -39.06
N GLU A 293 -14.46 29.03 -39.85
CA GLU A 293 -15.19 28.08 -40.72
C GLU A 293 -15.81 26.90 -39.94
N ALA A 294 -15.45 26.74 -38.67
CA ALA A 294 -15.72 25.53 -37.89
C ALA A 294 -17.04 25.55 -37.12
N TYR A 295 -17.70 26.70 -36.93
CA TYR A 295 -18.85 26.84 -36.01
C TYR A 295 -20.11 27.46 -36.66
N GLU A 296 -20.22 27.40 -37.98
CA GLU A 296 -21.34 27.99 -38.73
C GLU A 296 -22.62 27.13 -38.67
N THR A 297 -22.49 25.80 -38.83
CA THR A 297 -23.66 24.93 -39.01
C THR A 297 -24.38 24.61 -37.69
N GLN A 298 -25.64 24.19 -37.77
CA GLN A 298 -26.39 23.73 -36.60
C GLN A 298 -25.75 22.48 -35.94
N GLN A 299 -25.10 21.62 -36.73
CA GLN A 299 -24.36 20.46 -36.21
C GLN A 299 -23.11 20.91 -35.43
N ASP A 300 -22.37 21.90 -35.94
CA ASP A 300 -21.21 22.46 -35.24
C ASP A 300 -21.59 23.14 -33.92
N LYS A 301 -22.79 23.74 -33.83
CA LYS A 301 -23.32 24.30 -32.58
C LYS A 301 -23.61 23.23 -31.53
N ILE A 302 -24.06 22.04 -31.93
CA ILE A 302 -24.22 20.89 -31.02
C ILE A 302 -22.84 20.39 -30.55
N ARG A 303 -21.85 20.30 -31.46
CA ARG A 303 -20.47 19.96 -31.10
C ARG A 303 -19.87 20.97 -30.12
N LEU A 304 -20.08 22.27 -30.33
CA LEU A 304 -19.60 23.32 -29.43
C LEU A 304 -20.10 23.15 -27.99
N ILE A 305 -21.37 22.77 -27.80
CA ILE A 305 -21.91 22.45 -26.47
C ILE A 305 -21.15 21.27 -25.84
N GLY A 306 -20.88 20.22 -26.62
CA GLY A 306 -20.08 19.07 -26.17
C GLY A 306 -18.62 19.46 -25.84
N GLU A 307 -17.95 20.24 -26.69
CA GLU A 307 -16.60 20.75 -26.47
C GLU A 307 -16.56 21.56 -25.15
N LEU A 308 -17.53 22.46 -24.92
CA LEU A 308 -17.65 23.21 -23.65
C LEU A 308 -17.84 22.30 -22.43
N VAL A 309 -18.70 21.28 -22.51
CA VAL A 309 -18.87 20.29 -21.44
C VAL A 309 -17.56 19.55 -21.15
N THR A 310 -16.80 19.18 -22.19
CA THR A 310 -15.52 18.47 -22.02
C THR A 310 -14.44 19.36 -21.40
N ILE A 311 -14.36 20.62 -21.78
CA ILE A 311 -13.41 21.60 -21.20
C ILE A 311 -13.76 21.88 -19.74
N VAL A 312 -15.03 22.13 -19.42
CA VAL A 312 -15.48 22.36 -18.04
C VAL A 312 -15.20 21.14 -17.16
N GLY A 313 -15.47 19.93 -17.66
CA GLY A 313 -15.13 18.69 -16.95
C GLY A 313 -13.63 18.50 -16.72
N ALA A 314 -12.79 18.83 -17.71
CA ALA A 314 -11.32 18.80 -17.56
C ALA A 314 -10.82 19.80 -16.50
N VAL A 315 -11.38 21.02 -16.45
CA VAL A 315 -11.07 22.00 -15.39
C VAL A 315 -11.53 21.48 -14.02
N ILE A 316 -12.71 20.90 -13.90
CA ILE A 316 -13.21 20.29 -12.65
C ILE A 316 -12.28 19.17 -12.17
N ILE A 317 -11.82 18.30 -13.07
CA ILE A 317 -10.85 17.23 -12.76
C ILE A 317 -9.56 17.83 -12.15
N LEU A 318 -8.98 18.85 -12.80
CA LEU A 318 -7.75 19.49 -12.29
C LEU A 318 -7.98 20.18 -10.94
N LEU A 319 -9.11 20.88 -10.76
CA LEU A 319 -9.46 21.52 -9.48
C LEU A 319 -9.71 20.51 -8.35
N LEU A 320 -10.13 19.28 -8.65
CA LEU A 320 -10.32 18.21 -7.66
C LEU A 320 -9.04 17.46 -7.31
N GLU A 321 -8.07 17.36 -8.22
CA GLU A 321 -6.86 16.55 -8.04
C GLU A 321 -5.64 17.37 -7.57
N ILE A 322 -5.46 18.60 -8.09
CA ILE A 322 -4.30 19.45 -7.74
C ILE A 322 -4.20 19.74 -6.22
N PRO A 323 -5.28 20.07 -5.48
CA PRO A 323 -5.20 20.29 -4.04
C PRO A 323 -4.78 19.05 -3.24
N ASP A 324 -5.16 17.86 -3.67
CA ASP A 324 -4.78 16.62 -2.99
C ASP A 324 -3.29 16.30 -3.17
N ILE A 325 -2.70 16.64 -4.32
CA ILE A 325 -1.24 16.52 -4.55
C ILE A 325 -0.47 17.41 -3.57
N PHE A 326 -0.90 18.66 -3.38
CA PHE A 326 -0.25 19.56 -2.42
C PHE A 326 -0.41 19.10 -0.97
N ARG A 327 -1.54 18.47 -0.63
CA ARG A 327 -1.82 17.98 0.72
C ARG A 327 -1.05 16.70 1.07
N VAL A 328 -1.02 15.71 0.18
CA VAL A 328 -0.44 14.38 0.45
C VAL A 328 1.04 14.32 0.04
N GLY A 329 1.48 15.23 -0.83
CA GLY A 329 2.80 15.24 -1.44
C GLY A 329 2.86 14.35 -2.69
N ALA A 330 3.38 14.88 -3.79
CA ALA A 330 3.36 14.23 -5.11
C ALA A 330 3.96 12.81 -5.11
N SER A 331 5.10 12.60 -4.45
CA SER A 331 5.77 11.28 -4.36
C SER A 331 4.86 10.23 -3.69
N ARG A 332 4.19 10.59 -2.58
CA ARG A 332 3.28 9.68 -1.87
C ARG A 332 1.99 9.44 -2.66
N TYR A 333 1.44 10.48 -3.26
CA TYR A 333 0.20 10.42 -4.03
C TYR A 333 0.31 9.50 -5.26
N PHE A 334 1.39 9.64 -6.04
CA PHE A 334 1.60 8.81 -7.24
C PHE A 334 2.25 7.46 -6.94
N GLY A 335 3.08 7.35 -5.89
CA GLY A 335 3.72 6.09 -5.51
C GLY A 335 2.77 5.05 -4.92
N GLN A 336 1.63 5.46 -4.35
CA GLN A 336 0.71 4.54 -3.66
C GLN A 336 -0.37 3.97 -4.59
N THR A 337 -0.07 2.76 -5.08
CA THR A 337 -0.95 1.93 -5.92
C THR A 337 -2.34 1.68 -5.32
N VAL A 338 -2.43 1.64 -3.99
CA VAL A 338 -3.68 1.42 -3.25
C VAL A 338 -4.59 2.67 -3.23
N LEU A 339 -4.02 3.87 -3.24
CA LEU A 339 -4.79 5.12 -3.28
C LEU A 339 -5.33 5.34 -4.71
N GLY A 340 -4.47 5.14 -5.70
CA GLY A 340 -4.81 5.18 -7.13
C GLY A 340 -3.59 5.26 -8.05
N GLY A 341 -2.43 5.63 -7.50
CA GLY A 341 -1.13 5.64 -8.18
C GLY A 341 -1.16 6.26 -9.58
N PRO A 342 -0.92 5.46 -10.65
CA PRO A 342 -0.80 5.96 -12.02
C PRO A 342 -2.13 6.47 -12.59
N PHE A 343 -3.28 6.04 -12.07
CA PHE A 343 -4.58 6.52 -12.57
C PHE A 343 -4.78 8.02 -12.30
N HIS A 344 -4.22 8.54 -11.21
CA HIS A 344 -4.19 9.97 -10.94
C HIS A 344 -3.27 10.72 -11.92
N VAL A 345 -2.13 10.13 -12.29
CA VAL A 345 -1.26 10.69 -13.36
C VAL A 345 -2.01 10.72 -14.69
N ILE A 346 -2.68 9.62 -15.06
CA ILE A 346 -3.45 9.45 -16.31
C ILE A 346 -4.60 10.46 -16.40
N ILE A 347 -5.35 10.70 -15.32
CA ILE A 347 -6.51 11.61 -15.38
C ILE A 347 -6.07 13.10 -15.43
N ILE A 348 -4.94 13.44 -14.81
CA ILE A 348 -4.36 14.79 -14.86
C ILE A 348 -3.76 15.06 -16.25
N THR A 349 -3.01 14.10 -16.82
CA THR A 349 -2.45 14.24 -18.17
C THR A 349 -3.55 14.27 -19.22
N TYR A 350 -4.60 13.46 -19.06
CA TYR A 350 -5.82 13.57 -19.87
C TYR A 350 -6.40 15.00 -19.83
N ALA A 351 -6.67 15.54 -18.64
CA ALA A 351 -7.30 16.84 -18.50
C ALA A 351 -6.41 17.99 -19.03
N SER A 352 -5.09 17.91 -18.85
CA SER A 352 -4.16 18.89 -19.42
C SER A 352 -4.10 18.82 -20.94
N LEU A 353 -4.15 17.63 -21.55
CA LEU A 353 -4.20 17.48 -23.01
C LEU A 353 -5.50 18.00 -23.63
N VAL A 354 -6.64 17.91 -22.93
CA VAL A 354 -7.89 18.56 -23.37
C VAL A 354 -7.74 20.08 -23.38
N LEU A 355 -7.10 20.67 -22.37
CA LEU A 355 -6.82 22.12 -22.34
C LEU A 355 -5.79 22.54 -23.40
N VAL A 356 -4.76 21.73 -23.68
CA VAL A 356 -3.83 21.96 -24.79
C VAL A 356 -4.57 21.91 -26.13
N THR A 357 -5.49 20.96 -26.32
CA THR A 357 -6.30 20.85 -27.54
C THR A 357 -7.17 22.11 -27.73
N MET A 358 -7.80 22.62 -26.66
CA MET A 358 -8.52 23.89 -26.67
C MET A 358 -7.60 25.07 -27.04
N ALA A 359 -6.41 25.16 -26.44
CA ALA A 359 -5.45 26.23 -26.74
C ALA A 359 -4.99 26.19 -28.21
N MET A 360 -4.67 25.00 -28.75
CA MET A 360 -4.32 24.83 -30.16
C MET A 360 -5.47 25.21 -31.11
N ARG A 361 -6.72 24.87 -30.76
CA ARG A 361 -7.92 25.27 -31.51
C ARG A 361 -8.08 26.80 -31.54
N LEU A 362 -7.93 27.47 -30.41
CA LEU A 362 -8.02 28.94 -30.30
C LEU A 362 -6.90 29.65 -31.08
N CYS A 363 -5.67 29.11 -31.03
CA CYS A 363 -4.52 29.64 -31.76
C CYS A 363 -4.48 29.23 -33.25
N ASN A 364 -5.44 28.44 -33.74
CA ASN A 364 -5.45 27.84 -35.09
C ASN A 364 -4.16 27.10 -35.46
N ILE A 365 -3.53 26.42 -34.48
CA ILE A 365 -2.29 25.66 -34.69
C ILE A 365 -2.63 24.28 -35.26
N ASN A 366 -1.95 23.91 -36.35
CA ASN A 366 -2.04 22.58 -36.94
C ASN A 366 -1.49 21.51 -35.99
N GLY A 367 -2.08 20.30 -36.01
CA GLY A 367 -1.58 19.16 -35.23
C GLY A 367 -2.34 18.86 -33.94
N GLU A 368 -3.52 19.47 -33.71
CA GLU A 368 -4.41 19.14 -32.58
C GLU A 368 -4.76 17.64 -32.47
N VAL A 369 -4.58 16.87 -33.56
CA VAL A 369 -4.75 15.42 -33.58
C VAL A 369 -3.84 14.70 -32.58
N VAL A 370 -2.63 15.20 -32.33
CA VAL A 370 -1.65 14.55 -31.44
C VAL A 370 -2.14 14.56 -29.98
N PRO A 371 -2.43 15.71 -29.34
CA PRO A 371 -2.96 15.70 -27.98
C PRO A 371 -4.36 15.07 -27.90
N MET A 372 -5.20 15.21 -28.94
CA MET A 372 -6.53 14.60 -28.99
C MET A 372 -6.47 13.07 -28.99
N SER A 373 -5.62 12.45 -29.81
CA SER A 373 -5.45 10.99 -29.86
C SER A 373 -4.92 10.43 -28.53
N ILE A 374 -3.93 11.10 -27.92
CA ILE A 374 -3.39 10.68 -26.61
C ILE A 374 -4.44 10.84 -25.51
N ALA A 375 -5.20 11.96 -25.50
CA ALA A 375 -6.28 12.19 -24.56
C ALA A 375 -7.40 11.13 -24.68
N LEU A 376 -7.76 10.71 -25.90
CA LEU A 376 -8.73 9.63 -26.09
C LEU A 376 -8.26 8.33 -25.42
N VAL A 377 -7.03 7.88 -25.67
CA VAL A 377 -6.51 6.64 -25.06
C VAL A 377 -6.47 6.78 -23.53
N LEU A 378 -5.89 7.85 -22.99
CA LEU A 378 -5.78 8.06 -21.54
C LEU A 378 -7.14 8.15 -20.85
N GLY A 379 -8.11 8.83 -21.47
CA GLY A 379 -9.47 8.98 -20.94
C GLY A 379 -10.33 7.71 -20.98
N TRP A 380 -10.04 6.76 -21.89
CA TRP A 380 -10.66 5.42 -21.82
C TRP A 380 -9.93 4.50 -20.85
N CYS A 381 -8.59 4.53 -20.82
CA CYS A 381 -7.79 3.75 -19.86
C CYS A 381 -8.05 4.13 -18.40
N SER A 382 -8.37 5.40 -18.12
CA SER A 382 -8.77 5.86 -16.77
C SER A 382 -10.05 5.18 -16.25
N ILE A 383 -10.93 4.67 -17.13
CA ILE A 383 -12.17 3.97 -16.72
C ILE A 383 -11.84 2.71 -15.89
N MET A 384 -10.66 2.11 -16.09
CA MET A 384 -10.17 1.01 -15.25
C MET A 384 -10.06 1.39 -13.76
N TYR A 385 -9.95 2.66 -13.41
CA TYR A 385 -10.05 3.13 -12.03
C TYR A 385 -11.41 2.74 -11.39
N PHE A 386 -12.51 2.81 -12.15
CA PHE A 386 -13.84 2.44 -11.67
C PHE A 386 -14.07 0.93 -11.57
N ALA A 387 -13.22 0.09 -12.17
CA ALA A 387 -13.27 -1.35 -11.98
C ALA A 387 -12.98 -1.77 -10.52
N ARG A 388 -12.24 -0.95 -9.76
CA ARG A 388 -11.91 -1.17 -8.34
C ARG A 388 -13.13 -1.36 -7.43
N GLY A 389 -14.28 -0.78 -7.80
CA GLY A 389 -15.52 -0.89 -7.03
C GLY A 389 -16.20 -2.26 -7.11
N PHE A 390 -15.73 -3.15 -7.99
CA PHE A 390 -16.30 -4.47 -8.23
C PHE A 390 -15.30 -5.56 -7.81
N GLN A 391 -15.74 -6.49 -6.97
CA GLN A 391 -14.88 -7.56 -6.42
C GLN A 391 -14.27 -8.46 -7.51
N MET A 392 -14.96 -8.65 -8.64
CA MET A 392 -14.46 -9.45 -9.77
C MET A 392 -13.36 -8.74 -10.59
N LEU A 393 -13.41 -7.41 -10.68
CA LEU A 393 -12.55 -6.63 -11.59
C LEU A 393 -11.43 -5.85 -10.87
N GLY A 394 -11.62 -5.48 -9.60
CA GLY A 394 -10.62 -4.75 -8.81
C GLY A 394 -9.28 -5.50 -8.68
N PRO A 395 -9.27 -6.78 -8.24
CA PRO A 395 -8.09 -7.64 -8.30
C PRO A 395 -7.30 -7.60 -9.61
N PHE A 396 -8.01 -7.61 -10.75
CA PHE A 396 -7.42 -7.66 -12.07
C PHE A 396 -6.69 -6.36 -12.45
N THR A 397 -7.20 -5.19 -12.05
CA THR A 397 -6.49 -3.91 -12.30
C THR A 397 -5.23 -3.74 -11.47
N ILE A 398 -5.20 -4.28 -10.25
CA ILE A 398 -4.00 -4.32 -9.39
C ILE A 398 -2.90 -5.15 -10.06
N MET A 399 -3.28 -6.27 -10.65
CA MET A 399 -2.40 -7.17 -11.38
C MET A 399 -1.81 -6.51 -12.62
N ILE A 400 -2.66 -5.93 -13.49
CA ILE A 400 -2.21 -5.13 -14.66
C ILE A 400 -1.19 -4.07 -14.25
N GLN A 401 -1.48 -3.32 -13.17
CA GLN A 401 -0.56 -2.29 -12.69
C GLN A 401 0.78 -2.88 -12.23
N LYS A 402 0.78 -3.96 -11.45
CA LYS A 402 2.03 -4.61 -11.00
C LYS A 402 2.84 -5.18 -12.17
N MET A 403 2.18 -5.76 -13.18
CA MET A 403 2.84 -6.28 -14.39
C MET A 403 3.47 -5.17 -15.23
N ILE A 404 2.77 -4.04 -15.43
CA ILE A 404 3.28 -2.89 -16.19
C ILE A 404 4.50 -2.25 -15.50
N PHE A 405 4.39 -1.92 -14.21
CA PHE A 405 5.46 -1.19 -13.52
C PHE A 405 6.59 -2.09 -12.98
N GLY A 406 6.34 -3.39 -12.81
CA GLY A 406 7.32 -4.36 -12.31
C GLY A 406 8.04 -5.11 -13.44
N ASP A 407 7.31 -5.88 -14.24
CA ASP A 407 7.89 -6.89 -15.12
C ASP A 407 8.12 -6.35 -16.52
N LEU A 408 7.13 -5.65 -17.08
CA LEU A 408 7.23 -5.03 -18.40
C LEU A 408 8.38 -4.04 -18.47
N MET A 409 8.60 -3.20 -17.45
CA MET A 409 9.72 -2.26 -17.45
C MET A 409 11.10 -2.95 -17.48
N ARG A 410 11.27 -4.10 -16.81
CA ARG A 410 12.51 -4.89 -16.86
C ARG A 410 12.68 -5.56 -18.22
N PHE A 411 11.58 -6.11 -18.76
CA PHE A 411 11.57 -6.74 -20.07
C PHE A 411 11.84 -5.74 -21.20
N CYS A 412 11.27 -4.54 -21.14
CA CYS A 412 11.47 -3.48 -22.14
C CYS A 412 12.93 -3.09 -22.33
N TRP A 413 13.77 -3.13 -21.29
CA TRP A 413 15.21 -2.88 -21.42
C TRP A 413 15.91 -3.96 -22.25
N LEU A 414 15.65 -5.23 -21.98
CA LEU A 414 16.22 -6.35 -22.74
C LEU A 414 15.68 -6.36 -24.18
N MET A 415 14.38 -6.13 -24.35
CA MET A 415 13.72 -6.01 -25.64
C MET A 415 14.31 -4.87 -26.48
N ALA A 416 14.56 -3.69 -25.90
CA ALA A 416 15.13 -2.55 -26.61
C ALA A 416 16.55 -2.84 -27.15
N VAL A 417 17.39 -3.56 -26.39
CA VAL A 417 18.73 -3.96 -26.85
C VAL A 417 18.63 -4.88 -28.08
N VAL A 418 17.73 -5.87 -28.04
CA VAL A 418 17.49 -6.79 -29.16
C VAL A 418 16.96 -6.02 -30.38
N ILE A 419 15.93 -5.18 -30.22
CA ILE A 419 15.32 -4.43 -31.32
C ILE A 419 16.32 -3.47 -31.98
N VAL A 420 17.10 -2.71 -31.21
CA VAL A 420 18.09 -1.78 -31.79
C VAL A 420 19.18 -2.54 -32.56
N GLY A 421 19.66 -3.66 -32.01
CA GLY A 421 20.62 -4.54 -32.70
C GLY A 421 20.07 -5.06 -34.03
N PHE A 422 18.91 -5.73 -34.02
CA PHE A 422 18.35 -6.32 -35.24
C PHE A 422 17.80 -5.29 -36.23
N ALA A 423 17.23 -4.17 -35.79
CA ALA A 423 16.77 -3.11 -36.68
C ALA A 423 17.93 -2.46 -37.44
N SER A 424 19.08 -2.25 -36.79
CA SER A 424 20.28 -1.77 -37.48
C SER A 424 20.82 -2.78 -38.50
N ALA A 425 20.79 -4.08 -38.17
CA ALA A 425 21.17 -5.14 -39.11
C ALA A 425 20.22 -5.23 -40.32
N PHE A 426 18.90 -5.21 -40.10
CA PHE A 426 17.91 -5.21 -41.19
C PHE A 426 18.01 -3.95 -42.05
N PHE A 427 18.19 -2.77 -41.44
CA PHE A 427 18.41 -1.53 -42.18
C PHE A 427 19.64 -1.61 -43.09
N VAL A 428 20.79 -2.07 -42.58
CA VAL A 428 22.02 -2.22 -43.39
C VAL A 428 21.83 -3.23 -44.54
N ILE A 429 21.10 -4.31 -44.32
CA ILE A 429 20.83 -5.32 -45.36
C ILE A 429 19.93 -4.77 -46.48
N PHE A 430 18.93 -3.94 -46.16
CA PHE A 430 18.02 -3.36 -47.14
C PHE A 430 18.44 -1.96 -47.64
N GLN A 431 19.51 -1.38 -47.11
CA GLN A 431 20.02 -0.06 -47.52
C GLN A 431 20.44 -0.01 -49.02
N THR A 432 20.82 -1.15 -49.59
CA THR A 432 21.19 -1.29 -51.01
C THR A 432 20.03 -1.71 -51.92
N GLU A 433 18.90 -2.12 -51.35
CA GLU A 433 17.78 -2.72 -52.08
C GLU A 433 16.72 -1.68 -52.48
N ASP A 434 15.90 -1.99 -53.48
CA ASP A 434 14.82 -1.10 -53.89
C ASP A 434 13.68 -1.09 -52.85
N PRO A 435 13.42 0.06 -52.16
CA PRO A 435 12.40 0.15 -51.13
C PRO A 435 10.97 0.02 -51.66
N ASN A 436 10.75 -0.03 -52.98
CA ASN A 436 9.44 -0.29 -53.58
C ASN A 436 9.07 -1.78 -53.55
N ASN A 437 10.06 -2.69 -53.54
CA ASN A 437 9.82 -4.14 -53.56
C ASN A 437 9.67 -4.74 -52.15
N LEU A 438 10.30 -4.13 -51.13
CA LEU A 438 10.21 -4.56 -49.73
C LEU A 438 10.27 -3.36 -48.76
N GLY A 439 9.18 -2.60 -48.70
CA GLY A 439 9.10 -1.30 -48.00
C GLY A 439 9.08 -1.33 -46.46
N HIS A 440 9.58 -2.37 -45.79
CA HIS A 440 9.56 -2.46 -44.32
C HIS A 440 10.75 -1.75 -43.64
N PHE A 441 11.90 -1.62 -44.32
CA PHE A 441 13.14 -1.14 -43.72
C PHE A 441 13.79 0.05 -44.47
N TYR A 442 13.00 0.83 -45.22
CA TYR A 442 13.53 1.89 -46.11
C TYR A 442 14.25 3.04 -45.37
N ASP A 443 13.74 3.44 -44.21
CA ASP A 443 14.32 4.47 -43.33
C ASP A 443 14.59 3.87 -41.95
N TYR A 444 15.66 4.29 -41.27
CA TYR A 444 16.04 3.74 -39.96
C TYR A 444 14.94 3.82 -38.86
N PRO A 445 14.15 4.91 -38.73
CA PRO A 445 13.02 4.94 -37.80
C PRO A 445 11.90 3.94 -38.16
N MET A 446 11.64 3.71 -39.45
CA MET A 446 10.70 2.69 -39.89
C MET A 446 11.26 1.29 -39.58
N ALA A 447 12.55 1.06 -39.83
CA ALA A 447 13.20 -0.20 -39.53
C ALA A 447 13.12 -0.56 -38.04
N LEU A 448 13.30 0.42 -37.14
CA LEU A 448 13.07 0.24 -35.69
C LEU A 448 11.61 -0.13 -35.38
N PHE A 449 10.64 0.54 -36.00
CA PHE A 449 9.22 0.29 -35.78
C PHE A 449 8.78 -1.10 -36.29
N SER A 450 9.11 -1.45 -37.54
CA SER A 450 8.78 -2.76 -38.09
C SER A 450 9.55 -3.90 -37.41
N THR A 451 10.77 -3.67 -36.90
CA THR A 451 11.46 -4.68 -36.08
C THR A 451 10.76 -4.89 -34.72
N PHE A 452 10.20 -3.83 -34.12
CA PHE A 452 9.36 -3.96 -32.92
C PHE A 452 8.06 -4.72 -33.20
N GLU A 453 7.38 -4.44 -34.31
CA GLU A 453 6.17 -5.18 -34.74
C GLU A 453 6.46 -6.66 -35.02
N LEU A 454 7.59 -6.96 -35.66
CA LEU A 454 8.07 -8.34 -35.89
C LEU A 454 8.45 -9.04 -34.58
N PHE A 455 9.04 -8.34 -33.61
CA PHE A 455 9.42 -8.91 -32.31
C PHE A 455 8.19 -9.36 -31.52
N LEU A 456 7.08 -8.61 -31.63
CA LEU A 456 5.78 -8.97 -31.05
C LEU A 456 4.96 -9.92 -31.95
N THR A 457 5.48 -10.32 -33.11
CA THR A 457 4.76 -11.14 -34.12
C THR A 457 3.40 -10.58 -34.53
N ILE A 458 3.28 -9.24 -34.57
CA ILE A 458 2.04 -8.52 -34.93
C ILE A 458 1.90 -8.39 -36.46
N ILE A 459 3.01 -8.26 -37.17
CA ILE A 459 3.07 -8.25 -38.63
C ILE A 459 3.71 -9.53 -39.14
N ASP A 460 3.31 -9.94 -40.35
CA ASP A 460 3.96 -11.04 -41.06
C ASP A 460 5.42 -10.71 -41.38
N GLY A 461 6.26 -11.76 -41.42
CA GLY A 461 7.65 -11.65 -41.85
C GLY A 461 7.75 -11.07 -43.27
N PRO A 462 8.64 -10.09 -43.52
CA PRO A 462 8.68 -9.41 -44.81
C PRO A 462 9.23 -10.36 -45.88
N ALA A 463 8.34 -10.84 -46.72
CA ALA A 463 8.61 -11.84 -47.75
C ALA A 463 8.08 -11.35 -49.10
N ASN A 464 8.92 -11.42 -50.13
CA ASN A 464 8.56 -11.23 -51.52
C ASN A 464 9.18 -12.40 -52.29
N TYR A 465 8.36 -13.21 -52.94
CA TYR A 465 8.78 -14.41 -53.66
C TYR A 465 9.09 -14.15 -55.14
N ASP A 466 8.72 -12.97 -55.65
CA ASP A 466 8.99 -12.55 -57.03
C ASP A 466 10.41 -11.97 -57.19
N VAL A 467 11.07 -11.66 -56.06
CA VAL A 467 12.41 -11.05 -56.00
C VAL A 467 13.34 -11.87 -55.10
N ASN A 468 14.57 -12.12 -55.53
CA ASN A 468 15.57 -12.79 -54.71
C ASN A 468 16.04 -11.86 -53.57
N LEU A 469 15.63 -12.17 -52.34
CA LEU A 469 16.07 -11.45 -51.14
C LEU A 469 17.58 -11.66 -50.87
N PRO A 470 18.30 -10.67 -50.28
CA PRO A 470 19.70 -10.84 -49.92
C PRO A 470 19.92 -12.03 -48.97
N PHE A 471 20.91 -12.89 -49.26
CA PHE A 471 21.19 -14.10 -48.47
C PHE A 471 21.37 -13.83 -46.96
N MET A 472 21.96 -12.68 -46.60
CA MET A 472 22.13 -12.26 -45.20
C MET A 472 20.80 -12.00 -44.49
N PHE A 473 19.75 -11.57 -45.21
CA PHE A 473 18.42 -11.39 -44.62
C PHE A 473 17.88 -12.71 -44.07
N SER A 474 17.94 -13.79 -44.86
CA SER A 474 17.45 -15.11 -44.43
C SER A 474 18.15 -15.63 -43.17
N ILE A 475 19.47 -15.40 -43.03
CA ILE A 475 20.24 -15.79 -41.84
C ILE A 475 19.85 -14.93 -40.63
N VAL A 476 19.88 -13.60 -40.78
CA VAL A 476 19.63 -12.67 -39.66
C VAL A 476 18.18 -12.75 -39.20
N TYR A 477 17.23 -12.90 -40.12
CA TYR A 477 15.81 -13.09 -39.82
C TYR A 477 15.53 -14.43 -39.12
N PHE A 478 16.19 -15.52 -39.52
CA PHE A 478 16.08 -16.80 -38.83
C PHE A 478 16.60 -16.73 -37.38
N ALA A 479 17.76 -16.11 -37.17
CA ALA A 479 18.31 -15.89 -35.84
C ALA A 479 17.42 -14.98 -34.98
N PHE A 480 16.90 -13.89 -35.56
CA PHE A 480 15.93 -13.00 -34.92
C PHE A 480 14.66 -13.75 -34.49
N ALA A 481 14.07 -14.55 -35.39
CA ALA A 481 12.84 -15.29 -35.13
C ALA A 481 13.01 -16.25 -33.93
N ILE A 482 14.12 -16.97 -33.86
CA ILE A 482 14.41 -17.85 -32.71
C ILE A 482 14.51 -17.03 -31.41
N ILE A 483 15.28 -15.93 -31.40
CA ILE A 483 15.50 -15.14 -30.19
C ILE A 483 14.20 -14.47 -29.70
N ALA A 484 13.44 -13.87 -30.63
CA ALA A 484 12.19 -13.18 -30.31
C ALA A 484 11.08 -14.15 -29.87
N THR A 485 10.80 -15.20 -30.67
CA THR A 485 9.66 -16.10 -30.42
C THR A 485 9.94 -17.16 -29.37
N LEU A 486 11.12 -17.78 -29.38
CA LEU A 486 11.42 -18.94 -28.54
C LEU A 486 11.93 -18.52 -27.16
N LEU A 487 12.78 -17.50 -27.09
CA LEU A 487 13.35 -17.02 -25.83
C LEU A 487 12.50 -15.92 -25.18
N MET A 488 12.33 -14.79 -25.87
CA MET A 488 11.91 -13.55 -25.21
C MET A 488 10.40 -13.49 -24.92
N LEU A 489 9.54 -13.89 -25.86
CA LEU A 489 8.10 -13.93 -25.61
C LEU A 489 7.74 -14.95 -24.52
N ASN A 490 8.34 -16.14 -24.57
CA ASN A 490 8.07 -17.22 -23.61
C ASN A 490 8.57 -16.86 -22.19
N LEU A 491 9.76 -16.25 -22.07
CA LEU A 491 10.25 -15.75 -20.79
C LEU A 491 9.36 -14.63 -20.22
N PHE A 492 8.85 -13.73 -21.08
CA PHE A 492 7.93 -12.68 -20.66
C PHE A 492 6.60 -13.26 -20.14
N ILE A 493 6.03 -14.25 -20.84
CA ILE A 493 4.84 -14.97 -20.38
C ILE A 493 5.08 -15.69 -19.05
N ALA A 494 6.25 -16.33 -18.87
CA ALA A 494 6.62 -17.00 -17.62
C ALA A 494 6.72 -16.02 -16.44
N MET A 495 7.40 -14.87 -16.62
CA MET A 495 7.49 -13.83 -15.59
C MET A 495 6.11 -13.27 -15.21
N MET A 496 5.27 -12.99 -16.21
CA MET A 496 3.89 -12.55 -16.00
C MET A 496 3.02 -13.62 -15.29
N GLY A 497 3.30 -14.90 -15.52
CA GLY A 497 2.64 -16.02 -14.85
C GLY A 497 2.92 -16.08 -13.34
N ASP A 498 4.20 -15.94 -12.94
CA ASP A 498 4.57 -15.88 -11.52
C ASP A 498 3.95 -14.66 -10.82
N THR A 499 4.02 -13.48 -11.44
CA THR A 499 3.45 -12.27 -10.81
C THR A 499 1.93 -12.31 -10.77
N HIS A 500 1.25 -12.89 -11.77
CA HIS A 500 -0.17 -13.25 -11.67
C HIS A 500 -0.44 -14.14 -10.45
N TRP A 501 0.27 -15.27 -10.32
CA TRP A 501 0.07 -16.23 -9.21
C TRP A 501 0.29 -15.60 -7.83
N ARG A 502 1.41 -14.88 -7.67
CA ARG A 502 1.78 -14.19 -6.43
C ARG A 502 0.76 -13.11 -6.05
N VAL A 503 0.30 -12.32 -7.02
CA VAL A 503 -0.69 -11.26 -6.79
C VAL A 503 -2.08 -11.84 -6.54
N ALA A 504 -2.43 -12.99 -7.15
CA ALA A 504 -3.71 -13.65 -6.94
C ALA A 504 -3.92 -14.08 -5.47
N HIS A 505 -2.86 -14.48 -4.76
CA HIS A 505 -2.93 -14.82 -3.33
C HIS A 505 -3.21 -13.58 -2.44
N GLU A 506 -2.63 -12.43 -2.79
CA GLU A 506 -2.78 -11.18 -2.03
C GLU A 506 -3.99 -10.34 -2.48
N ARG A 507 -4.70 -10.77 -3.52
CA ARG A 507 -5.63 -9.92 -4.27
C ARG A 507 -6.76 -9.37 -3.42
N ASP A 508 -7.27 -10.17 -2.49
CA ASP A 508 -8.42 -9.81 -1.67
C ASP A 508 -8.01 -8.82 -0.57
N GLU A 509 -6.82 -8.95 0.03
CA GLU A 509 -6.25 -7.92 0.92
C GLU A 509 -6.08 -6.58 0.20
N LEU A 510 -5.44 -6.60 -0.98
CA LEU A 510 -5.14 -5.41 -1.76
C LEU A 510 -6.41 -4.73 -2.28
N TRP A 511 -7.39 -5.52 -2.75
CA TRP A 511 -8.69 -5.01 -3.17
C TRP A 511 -9.47 -4.39 -2.02
N ARG A 512 -9.48 -5.02 -0.83
CA ARG A 512 -10.11 -4.44 0.37
C ARG A 512 -9.46 -3.12 0.76
N ALA A 513 -8.12 -3.04 0.76
CA ALA A 513 -7.40 -1.80 1.01
C ALA A 513 -7.73 -0.71 -0.04
N GLN A 514 -7.86 -1.09 -1.32
CA GLN A 514 -8.31 -0.19 -2.37
C GLN A 514 -9.75 0.32 -2.14
N VAL A 515 -10.68 -0.51 -1.67
CA VAL A 515 -12.05 -0.11 -1.34
C VAL A 515 -12.07 0.84 -0.14
N VAL A 516 -11.20 0.64 0.86
CA VAL A 516 -11.05 1.59 1.98
C VAL A 516 -10.54 2.95 1.47
N ALA A 517 -9.45 2.97 0.69
CA ALA A 517 -8.93 4.18 0.05
C ALA A 517 -10.04 4.94 -0.70
N THR A 518 -10.75 4.25 -1.59
CA THR A 518 -11.85 4.84 -2.37
C THR A 518 -12.98 5.36 -1.48
N THR A 519 -13.32 4.65 -0.39
CA THR A 519 -14.36 5.06 0.55
C THR A 519 -13.98 6.36 1.27
N VAL A 520 -12.75 6.45 1.79
CA VAL A 520 -12.25 7.64 2.50
C VAL A 520 -12.09 8.83 1.53
N MET A 521 -11.61 8.58 0.32
CA MET A 521 -11.50 9.61 -0.73
C MET A 521 -12.88 10.18 -1.10
N LEU A 522 -13.90 9.33 -1.30
CA LEU A 522 -15.27 9.78 -1.58
C LEU A 522 -15.87 10.55 -0.40
N GLU A 523 -15.72 10.04 0.82
CA GLU A 523 -16.22 10.68 2.04
C GLU A 523 -15.60 12.07 2.27
N ARG A 524 -14.34 12.27 1.86
CA ARG A 524 -13.65 13.57 1.92
C ARG A 524 -14.06 14.53 0.79
N LYS A 525 -14.21 14.04 -0.45
CA LYS A 525 -14.58 14.89 -1.61
C LYS A 525 -16.07 15.23 -1.66
N LEU A 526 -16.95 14.42 -1.06
CA LEU A 526 -18.39 14.66 -1.04
C LEU A 526 -18.81 15.62 0.09
N PRO A 527 -19.77 16.53 -0.15
CA PRO A 527 -20.35 17.36 0.89
C PRO A 527 -21.01 16.57 2.03
N ARG A 528 -20.87 17.10 3.25
CA ARG A 528 -21.38 16.53 4.52
C ARG A 528 -22.87 16.14 4.53
N PHE A 529 -23.70 16.69 3.65
CA PHE A 529 -25.13 16.36 3.56
C PHE A 529 -25.42 15.07 2.77
N LEU A 530 -24.53 14.67 1.85
CA LEU A 530 -24.66 13.41 1.11
C LEU A 530 -24.14 12.22 1.92
N TRP A 531 -23.15 12.47 2.78
CA TRP A 531 -22.48 11.44 3.56
C TRP A 531 -22.62 11.72 5.06
N PRO A 532 -23.70 11.24 5.71
CA PRO A 532 -23.89 11.41 7.14
C PRO A 532 -22.85 10.60 7.94
N ARG A 533 -22.48 11.10 9.12
CA ARG A 533 -21.52 10.43 10.01
C ARG A 533 -21.97 9.00 10.33
N SER A 534 -21.02 8.07 10.32
CA SER A 534 -21.28 6.65 10.52
C SER A 534 -21.38 6.26 12.00
N GLY A 535 -22.16 5.23 12.30
CA GLY A 535 -22.41 4.76 13.66
C GLY A 535 -23.61 5.43 14.32
N ILE A 536 -23.68 5.31 15.65
CA ILE A 536 -24.78 5.76 16.50
C ILE A 536 -24.25 6.84 17.46
N CYS A 537 -24.90 8.00 17.47
CA CYS A 537 -24.56 9.13 18.35
C CYS A 537 -24.90 8.83 19.82
N GLY A 538 -23.92 8.91 20.71
CA GLY A 538 -24.05 8.64 22.14
C GLY A 538 -24.90 9.66 22.91
N CYS A 539 -24.94 10.92 22.47
CA CYS A 539 -25.67 12.01 23.13
C CYS A 539 -27.14 11.68 23.38
N LYS A 540 -27.80 10.99 22.44
CA LYS A 540 -29.22 10.61 22.53
C LYS A 540 -29.50 9.55 23.60
N TYR A 541 -28.46 8.88 24.10
CA TYR A 541 -28.53 7.75 25.03
C TYR A 541 -27.73 7.99 26.32
N GLY A 542 -27.26 9.22 26.57
CA GLY A 542 -26.46 9.56 27.74
C GLY A 542 -25.00 9.07 27.72
N LEU A 543 -24.49 8.61 26.57
CA LEU A 543 -23.13 8.04 26.43
C LEU A 543 -22.04 9.08 26.08
N GLY A 544 -22.36 10.37 26.21
CA GLY A 544 -21.52 11.50 25.78
C GLY A 544 -21.48 11.72 24.27
N ASP A 545 -20.68 12.69 23.80
CA ASP A 545 -20.59 13.09 22.38
C ASP A 545 -19.73 12.16 21.50
N ARG A 546 -19.65 10.89 21.92
CA ARG A 546 -18.94 9.85 21.18
C ARG A 546 -19.88 9.13 20.24
N TRP A 547 -19.31 8.57 19.18
CA TRP A 547 -20.03 7.81 18.17
C TRP A 547 -19.61 6.35 18.26
N PHE A 548 -20.59 5.46 18.19
CA PHE A 548 -20.40 4.05 18.48
C PHE A 548 -20.84 3.15 17.33
N LEU A 549 -20.14 2.03 17.15
CA LEU A 549 -20.54 0.95 16.24
C LEU A 549 -20.99 -0.27 17.04
N ARG A 550 -22.27 -0.65 16.90
CA ARG A 550 -22.77 -1.95 17.38
C ARG A 550 -22.39 -3.02 16.37
N VAL A 551 -21.72 -4.07 16.85
CA VAL A 551 -21.38 -5.28 16.10
C VAL A 551 -21.85 -6.49 16.89
N GLU A 552 -22.66 -7.32 16.24
CA GLU A 552 -23.08 -8.61 16.76
C GLU A 552 -22.22 -9.71 16.15
N ASN A 553 -21.61 -10.52 17.02
CA ASN A 553 -20.77 -11.65 16.62
C ASN A 553 -21.40 -12.95 17.10
N HIS A 554 -21.44 -13.96 16.23
CA HIS A 554 -21.77 -15.33 16.57
C HIS A 554 -20.48 -16.08 16.94
N HIS A 555 -20.38 -16.54 18.18
CA HIS A 555 -19.30 -17.38 18.66
C HIS A 555 -19.75 -18.83 18.62
N ASP A 556 -19.47 -19.51 17.50
CA ASP A 556 -19.65 -20.95 17.42
C ASP A 556 -18.76 -21.65 18.45
N GLN A 557 -19.36 -22.32 19.43
CA GLN A 557 -18.64 -23.18 20.39
C GLN A 557 -18.12 -24.48 19.76
N ASN A 558 -18.25 -24.63 18.44
CA ASN A 558 -17.89 -25.83 17.69
C ASN A 558 -16.45 -26.31 17.91
N PRO A 559 -15.37 -25.49 17.94
CA PRO A 559 -14.03 -26.03 18.23
C PRO A 559 -13.93 -26.66 19.64
N LEU A 560 -14.57 -26.08 20.66
CA LEU A 560 -14.62 -26.62 22.03
C LEU A 560 -15.60 -27.80 22.21
N ARG A 561 -16.53 -28.00 21.26
CA ARG A 561 -17.36 -29.20 21.17
C ARG A 561 -16.61 -30.31 20.44
N VAL A 562 -15.99 -30.02 19.30
CA VAL A 562 -15.18 -30.96 18.52
C VAL A 562 -14.00 -31.47 19.34
N LEU A 563 -13.28 -30.61 20.08
CA LEU A 563 -12.25 -31.06 21.03
C LEU A 563 -12.81 -32.00 22.09
N ARG A 564 -13.96 -31.70 22.70
CA ARG A 564 -14.62 -32.62 23.65
C ARG A 564 -15.07 -33.93 23.03
N TYR A 565 -15.56 -33.93 21.79
CA TYR A 565 -15.88 -35.17 21.08
C TYR A 565 -14.60 -35.96 20.79
N VAL A 566 -13.53 -35.33 20.30
CA VAL A 566 -12.24 -35.96 20.03
C VAL A 566 -11.59 -36.50 21.31
N GLU A 567 -11.70 -35.81 22.44
CA GLU A 567 -11.26 -36.32 23.74
C GLU A 567 -12.11 -37.50 24.23
N ALA A 568 -13.44 -37.43 24.07
CA ALA A 568 -14.35 -38.53 24.41
C ALA A 568 -14.09 -39.79 23.55
N PHE A 569 -13.75 -39.62 22.26
CA PHE A 569 -13.33 -40.73 21.40
C PHE A 569 -11.91 -41.22 21.75
N LYS A 570 -10.96 -40.34 22.11
CA LYS A 570 -9.63 -40.75 22.60
C LYS A 570 -9.63 -41.48 23.93
N SER A 571 -10.64 -41.29 24.78
CA SER A 571 -10.84 -42.13 25.97
C SER A 571 -11.40 -43.52 25.64
N SER A 572 -12.06 -43.69 24.49
CA SER A 572 -12.61 -44.99 24.06
C SER A 572 -11.51 -45.98 23.64
N ASP A 573 -10.44 -45.49 23.01
CA ASP A 573 -9.35 -46.35 22.49
C ASP A 573 -8.34 -46.82 23.55
N LYS A 574 -8.67 -46.71 24.85
CA LYS A 574 -7.78 -47.08 25.98
C LYS A 574 -8.34 -48.13 26.95
N GLU A 575 -9.57 -48.58 26.78
CA GLU A 575 -10.16 -49.61 27.65
C GLU A 575 -10.16 -51.02 27.02
N ASP A 576 -10.15 -51.14 25.69
CA ASP A 576 -10.08 -52.43 24.98
C ASP A 576 -8.63 -52.95 24.86
N GLY A 577 -8.05 -53.36 26.01
CA GLY A 577 -6.64 -53.75 26.07
C GLY A 577 -6.21 -54.66 27.22
N GLN A 578 -7.12 -55.26 28.00
CA GLN A 578 -6.74 -56.21 29.05
C GLN A 578 -7.83 -57.28 29.31
N GLU A 579 -7.69 -58.46 28.71
CA GLU A 579 -8.49 -59.63 29.08
C GLU A 579 -8.12 -60.11 30.49
N ASN A 580 -9.09 -60.29 31.40
CA ASN A 580 -9.48 -61.62 31.93
C ASN A 580 -10.41 -61.58 33.17
N LEU A 581 -11.45 -62.42 33.11
CA LEU A 581 -12.07 -63.19 34.22
C LEU A 581 -12.67 -62.48 35.46
N SER A 582 -14.02 -62.59 35.56
CA SER A 582 -14.76 -63.24 36.68
C SER A 582 -15.79 -62.42 37.49
N GLU A 583 -17.07 -62.70 37.19
CA GLU A 583 -18.23 -62.83 38.09
C GLU A 583 -18.89 -61.65 38.88
N LYS A 584 -20.22 -61.60 38.69
CA LYS A 584 -21.32 -61.31 39.66
C LYS A 584 -21.71 -59.87 40.04
N GLN A 585 -22.90 -59.48 39.54
CA GLN A 585 -23.91 -58.59 40.14
C GLN A 585 -24.38 -59.09 41.54
N PRO A 586 -25.15 -58.34 42.38
CA PRO A 586 -25.98 -57.12 42.15
C PRO A 586 -25.66 -55.98 43.19
N SER A 587 -26.50 -55.01 43.63
CA SER A 587 -27.96 -54.70 43.50
C SER A 587 -28.32 -53.22 43.80
N VAL A 588 -29.44 -52.77 43.21
CA VAL A 588 -30.50 -51.82 43.66
C VAL A 588 -30.32 -51.02 44.98
N VAL A 589 -30.60 -49.69 44.95
CA VAL A 589 -31.56 -48.91 45.82
C VAL A 589 -31.32 -47.38 45.72
N GLU A 590 -32.36 -46.60 46.06
CA GLU A 590 -32.60 -45.17 45.85
C GLU A 590 -31.89 -44.18 46.82
N SER A 591 -32.19 -42.88 46.61
CA SER A 591 -31.96 -41.70 47.48
C SER A 591 -30.53 -41.10 47.49
N GLY A 592 -30.32 -39.79 47.65
CA GLY A 592 -31.28 -38.67 47.66
C GLY A 592 -30.66 -37.38 48.24
N THR A 593 -31.22 -36.23 47.85
CA THR A 593 -31.15 -34.93 48.60
C THR A 593 -29.85 -34.09 48.60
N GLN A 594 -29.95 -32.93 47.92
CA GLN A 594 -29.48 -31.59 48.34
C GLN A 594 -27.98 -31.24 48.60
N ALA A 595 -27.47 -30.46 47.64
CA ALA A 595 -27.11 -29.04 47.79
C ALA A 595 -25.78 -28.55 48.44
N ARG A 596 -25.23 -27.54 47.74
CA ARG A 596 -24.33 -26.44 48.18
C ARG A 596 -22.81 -26.70 48.37
N ALA A 597 -22.11 -26.20 47.34
CA ALA A 597 -21.17 -25.07 47.41
C ALA A 597 -19.65 -25.35 47.50
N CYS A 598 -18.93 -24.58 46.66
CA CYS A 598 -17.50 -24.29 46.66
C CYS A 598 -16.51 -25.46 46.52
N LEU A 599 -15.71 -25.42 45.44
CA LEU A 599 -14.25 -25.33 45.56
C LEU A 599 -13.62 -24.79 44.25
N PHE A 600 -12.45 -24.18 44.43
CA PHE A 600 -11.67 -23.41 43.45
C PHE A 600 -11.34 -24.15 42.14
N LEU A 601 -11.25 -23.38 41.04
CA LEU A 601 -10.46 -23.76 39.86
C LEU A 601 -8.98 -23.36 40.07
N PRO A 602 -7.99 -24.17 39.63
CA PRO A 602 -6.59 -23.91 39.94
C PRO A 602 -5.95 -22.91 38.98
N THR A 603 -5.00 -22.14 39.52
CA THR A 603 -4.01 -21.38 38.74
C THR A 603 -3.04 -22.31 38.02
N PRO A 604 -2.67 -22.07 36.75
CA PRO A 604 -1.57 -22.77 36.11
C PRO A 604 -0.24 -22.30 36.72
N SER A 605 0.62 -23.26 37.09
CA SER A 605 1.90 -23.01 37.76
C SER A 605 2.96 -22.48 36.79
N LEU A 606 3.73 -21.49 37.25
CA LEU A 606 4.97 -21.09 36.60
C LEU A 606 6.04 -22.19 36.79
N SER A 607 6.54 -22.75 35.69
CA SER A 607 7.84 -23.42 35.69
C SER A 607 8.91 -22.46 35.14
N ARG A 608 9.78 -21.98 36.03
CA ARG A 608 11.08 -21.43 35.62
C ARG A 608 11.94 -22.58 35.10
N ASN A 609 12.54 -22.43 33.92
CA ASN A 609 13.95 -22.76 33.73
C ASN A 609 14.58 -22.02 32.55
N THR A 610 15.56 -21.22 32.92
CA THR A 610 16.64 -20.58 32.14
C THR A 610 16.95 -21.10 30.73
N SER A 611 16.84 -20.21 29.74
CA SER A 611 17.88 -20.00 28.72
C SER A 611 17.93 -18.53 28.29
N ARG A 612 18.99 -17.81 28.69
CA ARG A 612 19.28 -16.44 28.24
C ARG A 612 19.98 -16.49 26.88
N SER A 613 19.55 -15.65 25.92
CA SER A 613 20.42 -14.78 25.08
C SER A 613 19.87 -14.43 23.68
N SER A 614 18.88 -15.13 23.13
CA SER A 614 18.49 -14.98 21.70
C SER A 614 17.38 -13.97 21.39
N SER A 615 16.61 -13.50 22.37
CA SER A 615 15.48 -12.58 22.11
C SER A 615 15.89 -11.13 21.81
N SER A 616 17.07 -10.69 22.27
CA SER A 616 17.55 -9.31 22.11
C SER A 616 17.78 -8.92 20.65
N HIS A 617 18.21 -9.86 19.81
CA HIS A 617 18.40 -9.63 18.37
C HIS A 617 17.08 -9.33 17.65
N ARG A 618 15.95 -9.86 18.13
CA ARG A 618 14.66 -9.81 17.40
C ARG A 618 14.01 -8.42 17.43
N GLY A 619 14.19 -7.66 18.51
CA GLY A 619 13.78 -6.26 18.58
C GLY A 619 14.59 -5.37 17.63
N TRP A 620 15.90 -5.63 17.53
CA TRP A 620 16.78 -4.99 16.55
C TRP A 620 16.43 -5.39 15.12
N GLU A 621 16.11 -6.67 14.85
CA GLU A 621 15.63 -7.09 13.52
C GLU A 621 14.32 -6.42 13.12
N LEU A 622 13.43 -6.11 14.07
CA LEU A 622 12.18 -5.40 13.80
C LEU A 622 12.41 -3.91 13.47
N LEU A 623 13.28 -3.23 14.23
CA LEU A 623 13.71 -1.87 13.88
C LEU A 623 14.47 -1.85 12.54
N ARG A 624 15.38 -2.80 12.33
CA ARG A 624 16.20 -2.95 11.12
C ARG A 624 15.38 -3.34 9.88
N ARG A 625 14.33 -4.17 10.00
CA ARG A 625 13.38 -4.47 8.91
C ARG A 625 12.41 -3.33 8.64
N ASN A 626 12.13 -2.49 9.63
CA ASN A 626 11.29 -1.31 9.46
C ASN A 626 12.01 -0.14 8.76
N THR A 627 13.35 -0.15 8.73
CA THR A 627 14.18 0.83 8.02
C THR A 627 14.73 0.30 6.68
N LEU A 628 15.37 -0.88 6.66
CA LEU A 628 15.96 -1.46 5.45
C LEU A 628 14.91 -2.09 4.52
N GLY A 629 14.20 -1.21 3.82
CA GLY A 629 13.22 -1.53 2.80
C GLY A 629 13.79 -1.81 1.40
N HIS A 630 15.11 -2.00 1.22
CA HIS A 630 15.68 -2.44 -0.06
C HIS A 630 17.16 -2.92 0.02
N LEU A 631 17.41 -4.21 0.25
CA LEU A 631 18.50 -4.98 -0.39
C LEU A 631 18.49 -6.44 0.12
N ASN A 632 18.15 -7.37 -0.77
CA ASN A 632 18.73 -8.70 -0.82
C ASN A 632 18.34 -9.35 -2.16
N LEU A 633 19.31 -9.40 -3.07
CA LEU A 633 19.26 -10.23 -4.26
C LEU A 633 20.62 -10.94 -4.37
N GLY A 634 20.61 -12.27 -4.43
CA GLY A 634 21.74 -13.08 -4.86
C GLY A 634 22.90 -13.20 -3.87
N LEU A 635 22.83 -14.23 -3.01
CA LEU A 635 23.97 -15.09 -2.71
C LEU A 635 23.43 -16.41 -2.18
N ASP A 636 23.05 -17.29 -3.11
CA ASP A 636 22.83 -18.71 -2.79
C ASP A 636 24.17 -19.32 -2.38
N LEU A 637 24.20 -19.89 -1.17
CA LEU A 637 25.13 -20.96 -0.80
C LEU A 637 24.26 -22.17 -0.54
N GLY A 638 24.41 -23.19 -1.38
CA GLY A 638 23.57 -24.38 -1.32
C GLY A 638 23.81 -25.20 -0.06
N GLU A 639 22.73 -25.71 0.51
CA GLU A 639 22.75 -26.97 1.24
C GLU A 639 22.33 -28.06 0.26
N GLU A 640 23.08 -29.17 0.25
CA GLU A 640 23.04 -30.18 -0.80
C GLU A 640 21.80 -31.08 -0.69
N ASP A 641 21.28 -31.51 -1.84
CA ASP A 641 20.27 -32.57 -1.92
C ASP A 641 20.86 -33.92 -1.51
N GLU A 642 20.27 -34.58 -0.50
CA GLU A 642 20.39 -36.05 -0.35
C GLU A 642 19.14 -36.72 -0.92
N GLU A 643 19.23 -37.17 -2.17
CA GLU A 643 18.36 -38.23 -2.70
C GLU A 643 18.73 -39.58 -2.04
N GLU A 644 17.74 -40.40 -1.65
CA GLU A 644 17.47 -41.68 -2.34
C GLU A 644 16.44 -42.61 -1.64
N ASN A 645 15.79 -43.44 -2.49
CA ASN A 645 15.14 -44.74 -2.22
C ASN A 645 13.94 -44.79 -1.23
N VAL A 646 12.69 -45.01 -1.68
CA VAL A 646 12.14 -46.17 -2.42
C VAL A 646 12.37 -47.52 -1.70
N TYR A 647 11.32 -48.07 -1.06
CA TYR A 647 11.02 -49.50 -1.09
C TYR A 647 9.53 -49.79 -0.85
N HIS A 648 8.96 -50.56 -1.78
CA HIS A 648 7.71 -51.34 -1.77
C HIS A 648 7.05 -51.66 -0.41
N LEU A 649 5.73 -51.44 -0.29
CA LEU A 649 4.70 -52.43 -0.68
C LEU A 649 3.30 -51.80 -0.78
#